data_AF-A0A7C3D820-F1
#
_entry.id   AF-A0A7C3D820-F1
#
_cell.length_a   1.000
_cell.length_b   1.000
_cell.length_c   1.000
_cell.angle_alpha   90.00
_cell.angle_beta   90.00
_cell.angle_gamma   90.00
#
_symmetry.space_group_name_H-M   'P 1'
#
loop_
_entity.id
_entity.type
_entity.pdbx_description
1 polymer ?
#
loop_
_entity_poly.entity_id
_entity_poly.type
_entity_poly.pdbx_seq_one_letter_code
_entity_poly.pdbx_strand_id
1 'polypeptide(L)'
;MVYELAFVHDNADYYLAGYKEVKDDRGFDLWSDTTTLYTTLHKGKDKSGDIVGAGILRLGVVQLSKLLSTVEVSGTDSEVEKAKTVARFGSFFSGNLWDSYATPKFRSEKSAQDHQRRQQLDYDVIVIGSGFGGAVSACRLAEKGMSVCVLERGRRWAPEDYPRSPDDAWWWSSDTPAKHNGWIDLQFYDDMAVAQGCGVGGGSLIYANVFIEAQAFSFDEGWPVEITYEGLKPYYKKTGEMLNVQELPSRQWTERTKIMKTAADACGYGDRFKMLPLAVTFDENWTYEQDDPFNENKSKTHTNAQGLTQGTCIHCGNCDIGCAVQAKNTLDLNYIPQAEKHGAVVKPLHLVNKITPLDSEGYRVDFDRIDPATEKLIAGYLNAKKVIVAAGTMGTNELLLRCRDEYATLPDISDQLGTGWSSNGDFLTPAAYPGHKLSPTQGPTISCAIDFLDGEIDGKRFFVEDGGVPDVLGNTLEEGISNSRLGLMFNGLSKEVRDRDPLSCVMPWFGQSVDASDGRLQLSRSWLPPFRKKLDLNWDISASESTIQAMVDMHKKLSLMTEGKPLVPPSWKYMKNLVTPHPLGGCRMADTPAEGVVNHKGEVFGYSGLYVADGSIFPKAVGLNPSRTIAALAERIAEFIEP
;
A
#
# COMPACT_ATOMS: atom_id res chain seq x y z
N MET A 1 11.40 -21.61 -37.29
CA MET A 1 12.46 -21.82 -36.28
C MET A 1 13.59 -22.66 -36.87
N VAL A 2 14.86 -22.42 -36.50
CA VAL A 2 16.04 -23.13 -37.04
C VAL A 2 16.74 -23.90 -35.92
N TYR A 3 17.23 -25.11 -36.22
CA TYR A 3 17.87 -26.05 -35.30
C TYR A 3 19.18 -26.54 -35.92
N GLU A 4 20.27 -26.52 -35.15
CA GLU A 4 21.59 -26.93 -35.62
C GLU A 4 22.29 -27.78 -34.56
N LEU A 5 22.88 -28.91 -34.96
CA LEU A 5 23.53 -29.85 -34.04
C LEU A 5 24.73 -30.55 -34.70
N ALA A 6 25.92 -30.34 -34.17
CA ALA A 6 27.12 -31.12 -34.52
C ALA A 6 27.25 -32.35 -33.60
N PHE A 7 27.59 -33.51 -34.16
CA PHE A 7 27.82 -34.74 -33.38
C PHE A 7 28.80 -35.70 -34.07
N VAL A 8 29.35 -36.65 -33.31
CA VAL A 8 30.27 -37.68 -33.82
C VAL A 8 29.59 -39.03 -33.78
N HIS A 9 29.70 -39.80 -34.85
CA HIS A 9 29.21 -41.17 -34.93
C HIS A 9 30.23 -42.05 -35.68
N ASP A 10 30.56 -43.22 -35.14
CA ASP A 10 31.58 -44.14 -35.69
C ASP A 10 32.91 -43.44 -36.08
N ASN A 11 33.42 -42.58 -35.18
CA ASN A 11 34.63 -41.78 -35.37
C ASN A 11 34.61 -40.81 -36.58
N ALA A 12 33.44 -40.44 -37.07
CA ALA A 12 33.26 -39.42 -38.10
C ALA A 12 32.38 -38.26 -37.58
N ASP A 13 32.73 -37.04 -37.97
CA ASP A 13 31.96 -35.82 -37.66
C ASP A 13 30.73 -35.71 -38.58
N TYR A 14 29.60 -35.32 -37.99
CA TYR A 14 28.36 -35.01 -38.69
C TYR A 14 27.72 -33.72 -38.15
N TYR A 15 26.95 -33.07 -39.01
CA TYR A 15 26.22 -31.85 -38.68
C TYR A 15 24.78 -31.92 -39.19
N LEU A 16 23.82 -31.84 -38.28
CA LEU A 16 22.39 -31.82 -38.59
C LEU A 16 21.90 -30.38 -38.58
N ALA A 17 21.46 -29.90 -39.74
CA ALA A 17 20.80 -28.61 -39.92
C ALA A 17 19.31 -28.85 -40.17
N GLY A 18 18.46 -28.22 -39.39
CA GLY A 18 17.02 -28.38 -39.53
C GLY A 18 16.25 -27.10 -39.32
N TYR A 19 15.01 -27.10 -39.80
CA TYR A 19 14.09 -25.99 -39.60
C TYR A 19 12.65 -26.50 -39.44
N LYS A 20 11.85 -25.70 -38.76
CA LYS A 20 10.41 -25.86 -38.64
C LYS A 20 9.73 -24.68 -39.31
N GLU A 21 8.83 -24.98 -40.22
CA GLU A 21 7.83 -24.03 -40.70
C GLU A 21 6.70 -24.01 -39.66
N VAL A 22 6.42 -22.84 -39.11
CA VAL A 22 5.26 -22.63 -38.23
C VAL A 22 4.39 -21.64 -38.96
N LYS A 23 3.22 -22.08 -39.43
CA LYS A 23 2.24 -21.23 -40.12
C LYS A 23 1.08 -20.95 -39.17
N ASP A 24 0.58 -19.72 -39.22
CA ASP A 24 -0.60 -19.32 -38.44
C ASP A 24 -1.86 -19.52 -39.30
N ASP A 25 -2.22 -20.78 -39.54
CA ASP A 25 -3.38 -21.18 -40.34
C ASP A 25 -4.41 -22.00 -39.55
N ARG A 26 -5.68 -21.90 -39.97
CA ARG A 26 -6.82 -22.49 -39.26
C ARG A 26 -6.86 -24.02 -39.43
N GLY A 27 -6.55 -24.79 -38.39
CA GLY A 27 -6.67 -26.25 -38.41
C GLY A 27 -6.14 -27.02 -37.20
N PHE A 28 -6.07 -28.35 -37.25
CA PHE A 28 -5.30 -29.21 -36.31
C PHE A 28 -3.77 -29.14 -36.56
N ASP A 29 -3.30 -28.17 -37.35
CA ASP A 29 -1.94 -28.19 -37.91
C ASP A 29 -0.85 -27.73 -36.95
N LEU A 30 -1.19 -27.01 -35.87
CA LEU A 30 -0.20 -26.53 -34.88
C LEU A 30 0.61 -27.65 -34.21
N TRP A 31 0.04 -28.84 -34.02
CA TRP A 31 0.80 -29.98 -33.48
C TRP A 31 1.71 -30.60 -34.53
N SER A 32 1.26 -30.74 -35.79
CA SER A 32 2.12 -31.21 -36.89
C SER A 32 3.28 -30.26 -37.14
N ASP A 33 3.03 -28.94 -37.12
CA ASP A 33 4.03 -27.91 -37.41
C ASP A 33 5.08 -27.78 -36.29
N THR A 34 4.68 -27.97 -35.03
CA THR A 34 5.61 -27.92 -33.89
C THR A 34 6.34 -29.24 -33.64
N THR A 35 5.84 -30.37 -34.15
CA THR A 35 6.46 -31.70 -34.00
C THR A 35 7.17 -32.20 -35.26
N THR A 36 7.08 -31.48 -36.37
CA THR A 36 7.78 -31.80 -37.62
C THR A 36 9.03 -30.94 -37.77
N LEU A 37 10.20 -31.57 -37.87
CA LEU A 37 11.48 -30.93 -38.15
C LEU A 37 12.00 -31.42 -39.50
N TYR A 38 12.15 -30.50 -40.45
CA TYR A 38 12.80 -30.77 -41.73
C TYR A 38 14.30 -30.70 -41.49
N THR A 39 15.02 -31.77 -41.79
CA THR A 39 16.45 -31.89 -41.44
C THR A 39 17.29 -32.35 -42.63
N THR A 40 18.50 -31.83 -42.69
CA THR A 40 19.56 -32.26 -43.59
C THR A 40 20.79 -32.61 -42.74
N LEU A 41 21.39 -33.76 -43.03
CA LEU A 41 22.58 -34.26 -42.36
C LEU A 41 23.79 -34.10 -43.29
N HIS A 42 24.78 -33.39 -42.80
CA HIS A 42 26.04 -33.11 -43.48
C HIS A 42 27.16 -33.93 -42.83
N LYS A 43 28.15 -34.33 -43.62
CA LYS A 43 29.39 -34.93 -43.13
C LYS A 43 30.41 -33.83 -42.84
N GLY A 44 30.94 -33.78 -41.62
CA GLY A 44 31.79 -32.70 -41.14
C GLY A 44 31.17 -31.95 -39.97
N LYS A 45 31.80 -30.84 -39.57
CA LYS A 45 31.45 -30.11 -38.34
C LYS A 45 30.42 -29.00 -38.53
N ASP A 46 30.05 -28.70 -39.77
CA ASP A 46 29.10 -27.64 -40.11
C ASP A 46 28.33 -27.97 -41.41
N LYS A 47 27.45 -27.05 -41.81
CA LYS A 47 26.58 -27.17 -42.99
C LYS A 47 27.28 -27.07 -44.35
N SER A 48 28.59 -26.79 -44.40
CA SER A 48 29.35 -26.73 -45.65
C SER A 48 29.77 -28.12 -46.14
N GLY A 49 29.69 -29.13 -45.28
CA GLY A 49 30.01 -30.51 -45.60
C GLY A 49 29.00 -31.19 -46.54
N ASP A 50 29.43 -32.29 -47.17
CA ASP A 50 28.60 -33.06 -48.10
C ASP A 50 27.32 -33.57 -47.41
N ILE A 51 26.18 -33.40 -48.08
CA ILE A 51 24.90 -33.92 -47.60
C ILE A 51 24.92 -35.44 -47.73
N VAL A 52 24.84 -36.12 -46.59
CA VAL A 52 24.81 -37.60 -46.49
C VAL A 52 23.42 -38.14 -46.20
N GLY A 53 22.47 -37.28 -45.85
CA GLY A 53 21.07 -37.65 -45.68
C GLY A 53 20.16 -36.43 -45.53
N ALA A 54 18.89 -36.60 -45.86
CA ALA A 54 17.85 -35.60 -45.58
C ALA A 54 16.56 -36.33 -45.19
N GLY A 55 15.80 -35.76 -44.28
CA GLY A 55 14.61 -36.40 -43.75
C GLY A 55 13.73 -35.47 -42.93
N ILE A 56 12.49 -35.90 -42.74
CA ILE A 56 11.50 -35.20 -41.94
C ILE A 56 11.34 -35.98 -40.63
N LEU A 57 11.79 -35.40 -39.53
CA LEU A 57 11.59 -35.97 -38.20
C LEU A 57 10.24 -35.53 -37.66
N ARG A 58 9.33 -36.47 -37.42
CA ARG A 58 8.01 -36.21 -36.84
C ARG A 58 7.92 -36.83 -35.45
N LEU A 59 7.68 -35.99 -34.44
CA LEU A 59 7.49 -36.44 -33.07
C LEU A 59 6.00 -36.58 -32.74
N GLY A 60 5.41 -37.71 -33.12
CA GLY A 60 4.06 -38.05 -32.71
C GLY A 60 3.96 -38.34 -31.20
N VAL A 61 2.73 -38.38 -30.68
CA VAL A 61 2.43 -38.64 -29.26
C VAL A 61 3.05 -39.97 -28.76
N VAL A 62 3.12 -40.97 -29.64
CA VAL A 62 3.72 -42.28 -29.37
C VAL A 62 5.26 -42.22 -29.31
N GLN A 63 5.89 -41.34 -30.10
CA GLN A 63 7.34 -41.14 -30.06
C GLN A 63 7.75 -40.29 -28.86
N LEU A 64 6.93 -39.29 -28.50
CA LEU A 64 7.10 -38.50 -27.28
C LEU A 64 7.01 -39.38 -26.02
N SER A 65 6.06 -40.32 -25.96
CA SER A 65 5.96 -41.26 -24.83
C SER A 65 7.18 -42.18 -24.73
N LYS A 66 7.77 -42.58 -25.87
CA LYS A 66 9.05 -43.31 -25.88
C LYS A 66 10.23 -42.46 -25.40
N LEU A 67 10.32 -41.18 -25.75
CA LEU A 67 11.36 -40.28 -25.22
C LEU A 67 11.19 -40.03 -23.71
N LEU A 68 9.96 -39.87 -23.23
CA LEU A 68 9.72 -39.75 -21.78
C LEU A 68 10.12 -41.03 -21.03
N SER A 69 10.08 -42.19 -21.69
CA SER A 69 10.55 -43.46 -21.10
C SER A 69 12.07 -43.57 -20.98
N THR A 70 12.84 -42.66 -21.61
CA THR A 70 14.31 -42.60 -21.46
C THR A 70 14.76 -41.64 -20.35
N VAL A 71 13.83 -41.08 -19.58
CA VAL A 71 14.15 -40.19 -18.46
C VAL A 71 14.64 -41.03 -17.28
N GLU A 72 15.91 -40.88 -16.93
CA GLU A 72 16.49 -41.49 -15.74
C GLU A 72 16.54 -40.48 -14.59
N VAL A 73 16.06 -40.90 -13.42
CA VAL A 73 16.15 -40.11 -12.18
C VAL A 73 17.42 -40.54 -11.45
N SER A 74 18.42 -39.65 -11.40
CA SER A 74 19.64 -39.83 -10.63
C SER A 74 19.49 -39.23 -9.22
N GLY A 75 20.23 -39.77 -8.23
CA GLY A 75 20.27 -39.22 -6.86
C GLY A 75 19.34 -39.88 -5.83
N THR A 76 18.61 -40.95 -6.19
CA THR A 76 17.87 -41.79 -5.23
C THR A 76 17.84 -43.24 -5.72
N ASP A 77 18.01 -44.20 -4.80
CA ASP A 77 17.86 -45.63 -5.08
C ASP A 77 16.42 -46.13 -4.83
N SER A 78 15.53 -45.24 -4.39
CA SER A 78 14.13 -45.57 -4.08
C SER A 78 13.26 -45.56 -5.34
N GLU A 79 12.81 -46.74 -5.77
CA GLU A 79 11.92 -46.90 -6.93
C GLU A 79 10.61 -46.12 -6.81
N VAL A 80 10.08 -45.96 -5.59
CA VAL A 80 8.88 -45.17 -5.32
C VAL A 80 9.13 -43.67 -5.55
N GLU A 81 10.33 -43.20 -5.21
CA GLU A 81 10.70 -41.79 -5.32
C GLU A 81 11.05 -41.42 -6.77
N LYS A 82 11.71 -42.34 -7.50
CA LYS A 82 11.89 -42.24 -8.96
C LYS A 82 10.55 -42.10 -9.67
N ALA A 83 9.59 -42.98 -9.38
CA ALA A 83 8.26 -42.95 -9.98
C ALA A 83 7.50 -41.64 -9.69
N LYS A 84 7.54 -41.14 -8.43
CA LYS A 84 6.93 -39.85 -8.06
C LYS A 84 7.57 -38.66 -8.78
N THR A 85 8.88 -38.70 -9.00
CA THR A 85 9.63 -37.64 -9.66
C THR A 85 9.30 -37.58 -11.15
N VAL A 86 9.24 -38.73 -11.82
CA VAL A 86 8.78 -38.83 -13.22
C VAL A 86 7.33 -38.36 -13.35
N ALA A 87 6.45 -38.72 -12.40
CA ALA A 87 5.06 -38.25 -12.40
C ALA A 87 4.95 -36.72 -12.22
N ARG A 88 5.73 -36.12 -11.31
CA ARG A 88 5.79 -34.66 -11.13
C ARG A 88 6.30 -33.95 -12.37
N PHE A 89 7.37 -34.46 -13.00
CA PHE A 89 7.88 -33.93 -14.26
C PHE A 89 6.82 -34.03 -15.37
N GLY A 90 6.14 -35.17 -15.47
CA GLY A 90 5.03 -35.38 -16.42
C GLY A 90 3.85 -34.43 -16.20
N SER A 91 3.48 -34.13 -14.95
CA SER A 91 2.44 -33.14 -14.63
C SER A 91 2.87 -31.70 -14.91
N PHE A 92 4.12 -31.35 -14.63
CA PHE A 92 4.68 -30.03 -14.97
C PHE A 92 4.75 -29.81 -16.49
N PHE A 93 5.23 -30.83 -17.22
CA PHE A 93 5.34 -30.79 -18.68
C PHE A 93 3.96 -30.78 -19.36
N SER A 94 3.03 -31.62 -18.90
CA SER A 94 1.67 -31.66 -19.46
C SER A 94 0.84 -30.42 -19.12
N GLY A 95 1.00 -29.82 -17.94
CA GLY A 95 0.37 -28.55 -17.57
C GLY A 95 0.80 -27.38 -18.47
N ASN A 96 2.11 -27.22 -18.68
CA ASN A 96 2.64 -26.15 -19.54
C ASN A 96 2.33 -26.34 -21.04
N LEU A 97 2.25 -27.60 -21.51
CA LEU A 97 1.84 -27.90 -22.89
C LEU A 97 0.34 -27.71 -23.12
N TRP A 98 -0.50 -28.03 -22.14
CA TRP A 98 -1.95 -27.87 -22.25
C TRP A 98 -2.36 -26.38 -22.31
N ASP A 99 -1.73 -25.55 -21.47
CA ASP A 99 -1.96 -24.09 -21.48
C ASP A 99 -1.47 -23.41 -22.76
N SER A 100 -0.41 -23.94 -23.38
CA SER A 100 0.21 -23.35 -24.58
C SER A 100 -0.44 -23.81 -25.90
N TYR A 101 -1.05 -25.00 -25.96
CA TYR A 101 -1.47 -25.61 -27.25
C TYR A 101 -2.93 -26.11 -27.33
N ALA A 102 -3.64 -26.34 -26.22
CA ALA A 102 -4.97 -26.96 -26.23
C ALA A 102 -6.15 -25.95 -26.18
N THR A 103 -5.87 -24.66 -25.99
CA THR A 103 -6.87 -23.59 -25.79
C THR A 103 -7.47 -22.90 -27.04
N PRO A 104 -7.23 -23.26 -28.33
CA PRO A 104 -7.93 -22.58 -29.42
C PRO A 104 -9.30 -23.15 -29.85
N LYS A 105 -9.68 -24.38 -29.46
CA LYS A 105 -10.62 -25.16 -30.31
C LYS A 105 -12.13 -25.17 -30.04
N PHE A 106 -12.64 -24.32 -29.15
CA PHE A 106 -14.10 -24.16 -28.96
C PHE A 106 -14.60 -22.72 -29.22
N ARG A 107 -13.88 -21.97 -30.04
CA ARG A 107 -13.99 -20.51 -30.15
C ARG A 107 -14.17 -20.08 -31.62
N SER A 108 -15.41 -20.09 -32.14
CA SER A 108 -15.68 -19.44 -33.44
C SER A 108 -16.85 -18.47 -33.43
N GLU A 109 -17.87 -18.66 -32.58
CA GLU A 109 -18.92 -17.64 -32.37
C GLU A 109 -18.87 -17.08 -30.93
N LYS A 110 -18.62 -17.95 -29.95
CA LYS A 110 -18.33 -17.56 -28.57
C LYS A 110 -17.08 -16.68 -28.45
N SER A 111 -16.11 -16.81 -29.36
CA SER A 111 -14.87 -16.03 -29.28
C SER A 111 -15.03 -14.59 -29.70
N ALA A 112 -15.85 -14.31 -30.71
CA ALA A 112 -16.13 -12.94 -31.14
C ALA A 112 -16.98 -12.22 -30.08
N GLN A 113 -18.00 -12.90 -29.55
CA GLN A 113 -18.80 -12.37 -28.44
C GLN A 113 -18.00 -12.23 -27.14
N ASP A 114 -17.14 -13.20 -26.78
CA ASP A 114 -16.24 -13.10 -25.62
C ASP A 114 -15.19 -12.01 -25.81
N HIS A 115 -14.65 -11.83 -27.02
CA HIS A 115 -13.70 -10.77 -27.32
C HIS A 115 -14.37 -9.40 -27.24
N GLN A 116 -15.56 -9.26 -27.84
CA GLN A 116 -16.34 -8.04 -27.78
C GLN A 116 -16.79 -7.72 -26.36
N ARG A 117 -17.17 -8.72 -25.56
CA ARG A 117 -17.45 -8.58 -24.12
C ARG A 117 -16.20 -8.23 -23.30
N ARG A 118 -15.02 -8.71 -23.70
CA ARG A 118 -13.73 -8.36 -23.07
C ARG A 118 -13.27 -6.93 -23.41
N GLN A 119 -13.83 -6.32 -24.44
CA GLN A 119 -13.55 -4.93 -24.81
C GLN A 119 -14.69 -3.96 -24.44
N GLN A 120 -15.84 -4.47 -24.02
CA GLN A 120 -16.94 -3.63 -23.54
C GLN A 120 -16.51 -2.95 -22.24
N LEU A 121 -16.68 -1.63 -22.17
CA LEU A 121 -16.41 -0.82 -21.00
C LEU A 121 -17.53 -1.02 -19.97
N ASP A 122 -17.15 -1.27 -18.72
CA ASP A 122 -18.08 -1.36 -17.59
C ASP A 122 -18.31 0.01 -16.92
N TYR A 123 -17.26 0.84 -16.91
CA TYR A 123 -17.24 2.16 -16.26
C TYR A 123 -16.48 3.19 -17.11
N ASP A 124 -16.73 4.48 -16.88
CA ASP A 124 -15.87 5.53 -17.42
C ASP A 124 -14.54 5.56 -16.67
N VAL A 125 -14.58 5.36 -15.34
CA VAL A 125 -13.39 5.38 -14.48
C VAL A 125 -13.41 4.22 -13.49
N ILE A 126 -12.28 3.50 -13.40
CA ILE A 126 -11.97 2.64 -12.26
C ILE A 126 -10.92 3.33 -11.38
N VAL A 127 -11.20 3.43 -10.08
CA VAL A 127 -10.27 3.91 -9.06
C VAL A 127 -9.82 2.73 -8.22
N ILE A 128 -8.51 2.54 -8.09
CA ILE A 128 -7.91 1.43 -7.35
C ILE A 128 -7.45 1.95 -6.00
N GLY A 129 -8.09 1.50 -4.91
CA GLY A 129 -7.87 1.98 -3.56
C GLY A 129 -8.82 3.11 -3.16
N SER A 130 -9.17 3.15 -1.87
CA SER A 130 -10.16 4.08 -1.31
C SER A 130 -9.60 5.01 -0.21
N GLY A 131 -8.28 5.19 -0.17
CA GLY A 131 -7.62 6.20 0.67
C GLY A 131 -7.84 7.63 0.18
N PHE A 132 -7.09 8.60 0.70
CA PHE A 132 -7.27 10.03 0.37
C PHE A 132 -7.31 10.30 -1.14
N GLY A 133 -6.34 9.76 -1.90
CA GLY A 133 -6.30 9.90 -3.35
C GLY A 133 -7.53 9.33 -4.05
N GLY A 134 -7.92 8.12 -3.68
CA GLY A 134 -8.99 7.37 -4.32
C GLY A 134 -10.38 7.91 -3.99
N ALA A 135 -10.64 8.20 -2.70
CA ALA A 135 -11.92 8.73 -2.25
C ALA A 135 -12.20 10.12 -2.85
N VAL A 136 -11.20 11.01 -2.87
CA VAL A 136 -11.32 12.35 -3.48
C VAL A 136 -11.59 12.22 -4.97
N SER A 137 -10.78 11.43 -5.68
CA SER A 137 -10.93 11.23 -7.13
C SER A 137 -12.31 10.66 -7.47
N ALA A 138 -12.74 9.62 -6.77
CA ALA A 138 -14.05 9.00 -7.00
C ALA A 138 -15.20 9.98 -6.77
N CYS A 139 -15.15 10.78 -5.69
CA CYS A 139 -16.15 11.79 -5.38
C CYS A 139 -16.27 12.83 -6.49
N ARG A 140 -15.15 13.43 -6.89
CA ARG A 140 -15.16 14.52 -7.88
C ARG A 140 -15.54 14.04 -9.28
N LEU A 141 -15.15 12.85 -9.67
CA LEU A 141 -15.49 12.30 -10.99
C LEU A 141 -16.95 11.84 -11.05
N ALA A 142 -17.50 11.32 -9.95
CA ALA A 142 -18.93 11.02 -9.87
C ALA A 142 -19.77 12.31 -9.87
N GLU A 143 -19.33 13.38 -9.20
CA GLU A 143 -19.97 14.71 -9.28
C GLU A 143 -19.95 15.29 -10.70
N LYS A 144 -18.94 14.98 -11.51
CA LYS A 144 -18.88 15.29 -12.96
C LYS A 144 -19.82 14.41 -13.80
N GLY A 145 -20.56 13.47 -13.19
CA GLY A 145 -21.51 12.59 -13.86
C GLY A 145 -20.88 11.36 -14.53
N MET A 146 -19.62 11.07 -14.27
CA MET A 146 -18.95 9.88 -14.81
C MET A 146 -19.40 8.62 -14.05
N SER A 147 -19.48 7.48 -14.74
CA SER A 147 -19.68 6.20 -14.07
C SER A 147 -18.36 5.73 -13.44
N VAL A 148 -18.34 5.64 -12.09
CA VAL A 148 -17.12 5.36 -11.32
C VAL A 148 -17.24 4.07 -10.53
N CYS A 149 -16.21 3.23 -10.58
CA CYS A 149 -16.06 2.08 -9.68
C CYS A 149 -14.78 2.19 -8.84
N VAL A 150 -14.90 2.04 -7.52
CA VAL A 150 -13.76 1.98 -6.60
C VAL A 150 -13.51 0.52 -6.21
N LEU A 151 -12.30 0.01 -6.42
CA LEU A 151 -11.87 -1.32 -5.99
C LEU A 151 -10.98 -1.19 -4.75
N GLU A 152 -11.44 -1.70 -3.61
CA GLU A 152 -10.72 -1.65 -2.34
C GLU A 152 -10.34 -3.06 -1.88
N ARG A 153 -9.07 -3.27 -1.49
CA ARG A 153 -8.57 -4.57 -1.05
C ARG A 153 -9.17 -4.98 0.30
N GLY A 154 -9.35 -4.02 1.20
CA GLY A 154 -9.84 -4.24 2.56
C GLY A 154 -11.37 -4.30 2.68
N ARG A 155 -11.82 -4.46 3.92
CA ARG A 155 -13.24 -4.53 4.30
C ARG A 155 -13.88 -3.15 4.33
N ARG A 156 -15.22 -3.09 4.29
CA ARG A 156 -15.97 -1.94 4.81
C ARG A 156 -16.25 -2.23 6.28
N TRP A 157 -15.70 -1.43 7.18
CA TRP A 157 -15.78 -1.64 8.61
C TRP A 157 -16.96 -0.86 9.20
N ALA A 158 -17.74 -1.48 10.07
CA ALA A 158 -18.67 -0.78 10.95
C ALA A 158 -18.04 -0.63 12.35
N PRO A 159 -18.50 0.32 13.19
CA PRO A 159 -18.00 0.49 14.55
C PRO A 159 -17.95 -0.79 15.39
N GLU A 160 -18.96 -1.64 15.25
CA GLU A 160 -19.07 -2.95 15.89
C GLU A 160 -18.06 -3.99 15.38
N ASP A 161 -17.49 -3.78 14.18
CA ASP A 161 -16.48 -4.66 13.58
C ASP A 161 -15.04 -4.19 13.86
N TYR A 162 -14.87 -3.00 14.46
CA TYR A 162 -13.53 -2.49 14.73
C TYR A 162 -12.81 -3.44 15.68
N PRO A 163 -11.54 -3.79 15.39
CA PRO A 163 -10.85 -4.75 16.21
C PRO A 163 -10.55 -4.16 17.60
N ARG A 164 -10.83 -4.94 18.64
CA ARG A 164 -10.67 -4.62 20.06
C ARG A 164 -9.94 -5.72 20.82
N SER A 165 -10.20 -6.97 20.43
CA SER A 165 -9.67 -8.18 21.05
C SER A 165 -8.54 -8.79 20.23
N PRO A 166 -7.61 -9.56 20.85
CA PRO A 166 -6.48 -10.17 20.14
C PRO A 166 -6.86 -11.10 18.98
N ASP A 167 -8.03 -11.73 19.04
CA ASP A 167 -8.53 -12.68 18.04
C ASP A 167 -9.27 -11.98 16.88
N ASP A 168 -9.46 -10.66 16.94
CA ASP A 168 -10.12 -9.90 15.88
C ASP A 168 -9.24 -9.81 14.62
N ALA A 169 -9.86 -9.40 13.51
CA ALA A 169 -9.21 -9.25 12.22
C ALA A 169 -8.27 -8.03 12.20
N TRP A 170 -7.15 -8.09 12.94
CA TRP A 170 -6.12 -7.06 12.96
C TRP A 170 -5.29 -7.05 11.68
N TRP A 171 -4.86 -8.22 11.21
CA TRP A 171 -3.75 -8.32 10.26
C TRP A 171 -4.22 -8.50 8.81
N TRP A 172 -3.69 -7.66 7.93
CA TRP A 172 -3.68 -7.88 6.50
C TRP A 172 -2.41 -8.65 6.08
N SER A 173 -2.52 -9.54 5.09
CA SER A 173 -1.37 -10.22 4.49
C SER A 173 -1.54 -10.38 2.99
N SER A 174 -0.60 -9.86 2.20
CA SER A 174 -0.55 -10.08 0.75
C SER A 174 -0.24 -11.54 0.36
N ASP A 175 0.35 -12.34 1.26
CA ASP A 175 0.60 -13.77 1.01
C ASP A 175 -0.67 -14.62 1.17
N THR A 176 -1.52 -14.26 2.12
CA THR A 176 -2.73 -15.01 2.47
C THR A 176 -3.97 -14.10 2.63
N PRO A 177 -4.28 -13.26 1.62
CA PRO A 177 -5.29 -12.21 1.76
C PRO A 177 -6.70 -12.75 1.96
N ALA A 178 -6.98 -13.99 1.55
CA ALA A 178 -8.28 -14.62 1.80
C ALA A 178 -8.55 -14.93 3.28
N LYS A 179 -7.49 -15.06 4.09
CA LYS A 179 -7.56 -15.38 5.53
C LYS A 179 -7.24 -14.17 6.41
N HIS A 180 -6.26 -13.38 5.99
CA HIS A 180 -5.76 -12.23 6.72
C HIS A 180 -6.05 -10.98 5.89
N ASN A 181 -7.26 -10.46 6.04
CA ASN A 181 -7.77 -9.24 5.42
C ASN A 181 -8.24 -8.21 6.46
N GLY A 182 -7.44 -8.07 7.51
CA GLY A 182 -7.72 -7.25 8.67
C GLY A 182 -7.43 -5.75 8.51
N TRP A 183 -7.48 -5.06 9.64
CA TRP A 183 -7.44 -3.60 9.79
C TRP A 183 -6.14 -2.93 9.32
N ILE A 184 -4.98 -3.55 9.60
CA ILE A 184 -3.65 -2.98 9.34
C ILE A 184 -2.77 -3.93 8.54
N ASP A 185 -2.04 -3.36 7.59
CA ASP A 185 -0.94 -4.00 6.86
C ASP A 185 0.39 -3.49 7.41
N LEU A 186 1.16 -4.37 8.04
CA LEU A 186 2.51 -4.09 8.51
C LEU A 186 3.51 -4.81 7.61
N GLN A 187 4.25 -4.04 6.82
CA GLN A 187 5.27 -4.56 5.92
C GLN A 187 6.65 -4.33 6.54
N PHE A 188 7.48 -5.36 6.56
CA PHE A 188 8.82 -5.33 7.14
C PHE A 188 9.88 -5.51 6.04
N TYR A 189 10.85 -4.61 6.05
CA TYR A 189 12.06 -4.59 5.23
C TYR A 189 13.29 -4.57 6.15
N ASP A 190 14.49 -4.61 5.58
CA ASP A 190 15.74 -4.73 6.36
C ASP A 190 15.88 -3.60 7.41
N ASP A 191 15.75 -2.34 6.97
CA ASP A 191 15.93 -1.15 7.82
C ASP A 191 14.62 -0.34 8.04
N MET A 192 13.47 -0.88 7.62
CA MET A 192 12.20 -0.14 7.62
C MET A 192 11.00 -1.04 7.91
N ALA A 193 10.06 -0.55 8.71
CA ALA A 193 8.71 -1.08 8.75
C ALA A 193 7.70 -0.02 8.28
N VAL A 194 6.72 -0.43 7.48
CA VAL A 194 5.68 0.45 6.94
C VAL A 194 4.31 0.00 7.44
N ALA A 195 3.53 0.94 7.98
CA ALA A 195 2.18 0.69 8.48
C ALA A 195 1.12 1.33 7.58
N GLN A 196 0.11 0.57 7.17
CA GLN A 196 -0.96 1.05 6.28
C GLN A 196 -2.34 0.56 6.72
N GLY A 197 -3.36 1.41 6.56
CA GLY A 197 -4.75 1.04 6.82
C GLY A 197 -5.34 0.23 5.66
N CYS A 198 -6.15 -0.78 6.00
CA CYS A 198 -6.80 -1.68 5.05
C CYS A 198 -8.32 -1.65 5.21
N GLY A 199 -9.00 -0.97 4.28
CA GLY A 199 -10.44 -0.90 4.28
C GLY A 199 -10.97 0.26 3.46
N VAL A 200 -12.30 0.34 3.35
CA VAL A 200 -12.99 1.46 2.70
C VAL A 200 -12.69 2.73 3.50
N GLY A 201 -11.88 3.62 2.94
CA GLY A 201 -11.32 4.81 3.60
C GLY A 201 -9.80 4.77 3.81
N GLY A 202 -9.16 3.63 3.58
CA GLY A 202 -7.71 3.44 3.61
C GLY A 202 -7.04 3.94 4.89
N GLY A 203 -5.94 4.69 4.75
CA GLY A 203 -5.19 5.23 5.88
C GLY A 203 -5.97 6.17 6.81
N SER A 204 -7.09 6.77 6.36
CA SER A 204 -7.92 7.61 7.25
C SER A 204 -8.55 6.82 8.40
N LEU A 205 -8.70 5.50 8.25
CA LEU A 205 -9.20 4.65 9.32
C LEU A 205 -8.23 4.60 10.52
N ILE A 206 -6.92 4.61 10.24
CA ILE A 206 -5.86 4.33 11.25
C ILE A 206 -4.97 5.52 11.59
N TYR A 207 -5.14 6.67 10.95
CA TYR A 207 -4.34 7.86 11.24
C TYR A 207 -4.78 8.60 12.52
N ALA A 208 -3.89 9.48 13.01
CA ALA A 208 -4.08 10.33 14.18
C ALA A 208 -4.96 11.58 13.94
N ASN A 209 -5.57 11.72 12.75
CA ASN A 209 -6.43 12.83 12.34
C ASN A 209 -5.75 14.18 12.07
N VAL A 210 -4.42 14.29 12.16
CA VAL A 210 -3.73 15.52 11.77
C VAL A 210 -3.93 15.77 10.28
N PHE A 211 -4.49 16.94 9.97
CA PHE A 211 -4.84 17.36 8.61
C PHE A 211 -4.31 18.77 8.36
N ILE A 212 -2.98 18.86 8.33
CA ILE A 212 -2.20 20.09 8.20
C ILE A 212 -1.69 20.29 6.77
N GLU A 213 -1.50 21.55 6.37
CA GLU A 213 -0.91 21.90 5.08
C GLU A 213 0.61 21.67 5.10
N ALA A 214 1.19 21.29 3.96
CA ALA A 214 2.64 21.31 3.83
C ALA A 214 3.16 22.75 3.82
N GLN A 215 4.40 22.93 4.28
CA GLN A 215 5.07 24.22 4.27
C GLN A 215 5.52 24.59 2.85
N ALA A 216 5.69 25.88 2.58
CA ALA A 216 6.06 26.37 1.24
C ALA A 216 7.35 25.74 0.70
N PHE A 217 8.37 25.55 1.56
CA PHE A 217 9.66 24.97 1.16
C PHE A 217 9.54 23.54 0.56
N SER A 218 8.47 22.82 0.93
CA SER A 218 8.19 21.49 0.39
C SER A 218 7.93 21.51 -1.11
N PHE A 219 7.66 22.67 -1.71
CA PHE A 219 7.38 22.85 -3.13
C PHE A 219 8.50 23.53 -3.92
N ASP A 220 9.60 23.91 -3.27
CA ASP A 220 10.68 24.69 -3.90
C ASP A 220 11.47 23.90 -4.96
N GLU A 221 11.52 22.57 -4.83
CA GLU A 221 12.35 21.70 -5.67
C GLU A 221 11.69 20.33 -5.87
N GLY A 222 11.92 19.74 -7.05
CA GLY A 222 11.52 18.38 -7.41
C GLY A 222 10.10 18.23 -7.94
N TRP A 223 9.25 19.24 -7.76
CA TRP A 223 7.88 19.23 -8.28
C TRP A 223 7.82 19.81 -9.71
N PRO A 224 6.85 19.37 -10.53
CA PRO A 224 6.52 20.06 -11.78
C PRO A 224 6.23 21.53 -11.55
N VAL A 225 6.53 22.38 -12.53
CA VAL A 225 6.41 23.84 -12.41
C VAL A 225 4.99 24.31 -12.04
N GLU A 226 3.95 23.55 -12.40
CA GLU A 226 2.56 23.87 -12.10
C GLU A 226 2.13 23.49 -10.67
N ILE A 227 3.00 22.85 -9.88
CA ILE A 227 2.72 22.46 -8.50
C ILE A 227 3.47 23.39 -7.56
N THR A 228 2.75 24.37 -7.01
CA THR A 228 3.28 25.35 -6.05
C THR A 228 2.41 25.37 -4.80
N TYR A 229 2.99 25.83 -3.67
CA TYR A 229 2.23 26.02 -2.44
C TYR A 229 0.99 26.90 -2.65
N GLU A 230 1.16 28.06 -3.30
CA GLU A 230 0.06 28.97 -3.62
C GLU A 230 -0.99 28.34 -4.54
N GLY A 231 -0.54 27.56 -5.54
CA GLY A 231 -1.44 26.81 -6.43
C GLY A 231 -2.25 25.74 -5.71
N LEU A 232 -1.75 25.20 -4.60
CA LEU A 232 -2.45 24.19 -3.80
C LEU A 232 -3.40 24.75 -2.74
N LYS A 233 -3.27 26.03 -2.34
CA LYS A 233 -4.13 26.65 -1.31
C LYS A 233 -5.64 26.48 -1.53
N PRO A 234 -6.20 26.67 -2.74
CA PRO A 234 -7.63 26.45 -2.94
C PRO A 234 -8.06 25.01 -2.66
N TYR A 235 -7.22 24.03 -2.96
CA TYR A 235 -7.47 22.61 -2.72
C TYR A 235 -7.26 22.23 -1.25
N TYR A 236 -6.29 22.85 -0.56
CA TYR A 236 -6.14 22.73 0.89
C TYR A 236 -7.38 23.25 1.64
N LYS A 237 -7.94 24.37 1.18
CA LYS A 237 -9.19 24.91 1.74
C LYS A 237 -10.35 23.92 1.53
N LYS A 238 -10.55 23.45 0.30
CA LYS A 238 -11.65 22.53 -0.04
C LYS A 238 -11.59 21.23 0.76
N THR A 239 -10.41 20.64 0.91
CA THR A 239 -10.24 19.40 1.69
C THR A 239 -10.46 19.64 3.18
N GLY A 240 -10.01 20.79 3.71
CA GLY A 240 -10.24 21.16 5.11
C GLY A 240 -11.73 21.37 5.45
N GLU A 241 -12.47 22.02 4.54
CA GLU A 241 -13.93 22.17 4.66
C GLU A 241 -14.65 20.81 4.58
N MET A 242 -14.24 19.93 3.66
CA MET A 242 -14.84 18.61 3.49
C MET A 242 -14.67 17.70 4.72
N LEU A 243 -13.51 17.75 5.38
CA LEU A 243 -13.20 16.95 6.56
C LEU A 243 -13.58 17.62 7.89
N ASN A 244 -14.19 18.82 7.86
CA ASN A 244 -14.55 19.61 9.03
C ASN A 244 -13.38 19.73 10.03
N VAL A 245 -12.27 20.27 9.54
CA VAL A 245 -11.03 20.38 10.31
C VAL A 245 -11.13 21.43 11.40
N GLN A 246 -10.68 21.09 12.61
CA GLN A 246 -10.69 21.98 13.76
C GLN A 246 -9.59 21.64 14.77
N GLU A 247 -9.24 22.62 15.59
CA GLU A 247 -8.28 22.42 16.68
C GLU A 247 -8.96 21.86 17.93
N LEU A 248 -8.18 21.14 18.74
CA LEU A 248 -8.61 20.69 20.06
C LEU A 248 -8.91 21.90 20.97
N PRO A 249 -10.14 22.05 21.51
CA PRO A 249 -10.47 23.18 22.38
C PRO A 249 -9.54 23.30 23.59
N SER A 250 -9.15 24.53 23.96
CA SER A 250 -8.15 24.77 25.01
C SER A 250 -8.45 24.14 26.36
N ARG A 251 -9.74 24.09 26.73
CA ARG A 251 -10.20 23.43 27.97
C ARG A 251 -10.15 21.90 27.94
N GLN A 252 -9.95 21.32 26.75
CA GLN A 252 -9.87 19.87 26.52
C GLN A 252 -8.42 19.43 26.26
N TRP A 253 -7.43 20.29 26.55
CA TRP A 253 -6.03 19.91 26.43
C TRP A 253 -5.69 18.77 27.39
N THR A 254 -5.08 17.73 26.82
CA THR A 254 -4.53 16.61 27.59
C THR A 254 -3.33 17.06 28.42
N GLU A 255 -2.94 16.25 29.40
CA GLU A 255 -1.68 16.49 30.13
C GLU A 255 -0.46 16.40 29.19
N ARG A 256 -0.52 15.59 28.12
CA ARG A 256 0.52 15.56 27.08
C ARG A 256 0.64 16.90 26.34
N THR A 257 -0.48 17.48 25.92
CA THR A 257 -0.54 18.80 25.29
C THR A 257 0.06 19.88 26.19
N LYS A 258 -0.25 19.83 27.50
CA LYS A 258 0.28 20.78 28.50
C LYS A 258 1.80 20.62 28.69
N ILE A 259 2.31 19.39 28.74
CA ILE A 259 3.75 19.12 28.80
C ILE A 259 4.45 19.59 27.54
N MET A 260 3.86 19.39 26.36
CA MET A 260 4.40 19.88 25.09
C MET A 260 4.61 21.40 25.12
N LYS A 261 3.59 22.16 25.53
CA LYS A 261 3.67 23.62 25.67
C LYS A 261 4.75 24.02 26.68
N THR A 262 4.76 23.38 27.85
CA THR A 262 5.72 23.66 28.93
C THR A 262 7.16 23.40 28.47
N ALA A 263 7.39 22.29 27.76
CA ALA A 263 8.70 21.94 27.23
C ALA A 263 9.16 22.92 26.14
N ALA A 264 8.25 23.34 25.26
CA ALA A 264 8.52 24.37 24.27
C ALA A 264 8.96 25.68 24.94
N ASP A 265 8.18 26.16 25.92
CA ASP A 265 8.49 27.41 26.63
C ASP A 265 9.82 27.33 27.40
N ALA A 266 10.05 26.24 28.13
CA ALA A 266 11.29 26.02 28.87
C ALA A 266 12.53 25.96 27.96
N CYS A 267 12.36 25.51 26.71
CA CYS A 267 13.43 25.47 25.71
C CYS A 267 13.60 26.76 24.91
N GLY A 268 12.73 27.77 25.11
CA GLY A 268 12.71 28.99 24.29
C GLY A 268 12.06 28.82 22.91
N TYR A 269 11.25 27.77 22.72
CA TYR A 269 10.53 27.46 21.48
C TYR A 269 9.01 27.67 21.60
N GLY A 270 8.57 28.46 22.58
CA GLY A 270 7.15 28.75 22.82
C GLY A 270 6.39 29.29 21.60
N ASP A 271 7.04 30.12 20.79
CA ASP A 271 6.48 30.69 19.55
C ASP A 271 6.37 29.68 18.40
N ARG A 272 7.05 28.53 18.53
CA ARG A 272 6.99 27.41 17.58
C ARG A 272 5.92 26.39 17.94
N PHE A 273 5.35 26.46 19.16
CA PHE A 273 4.27 25.58 19.60
C PHE A 273 2.96 25.97 18.90
N LYS A 274 2.25 24.98 18.36
CA LYS A 274 0.97 25.16 17.68
C LYS A 274 0.02 24.02 18.02
N MET A 275 -1.26 24.35 18.19
CA MET A 275 -2.31 23.33 18.13
C MET A 275 -2.47 22.87 16.69
N LEU A 276 -2.70 21.58 16.49
CA LEU A 276 -2.79 21.01 15.16
C LEU A 276 -4.24 21.01 14.66
N PRO A 277 -4.45 21.27 13.36
CA PRO A 277 -5.75 21.07 12.72
C PRO A 277 -6.07 19.57 12.64
N LEU A 278 -7.16 19.15 13.28
CA LEU A 278 -7.62 17.76 13.33
C LEU A 278 -8.93 17.56 12.58
N ALA A 279 -9.02 16.48 11.81
CA ALA A 279 -10.28 16.02 11.20
C ALA A 279 -11.11 15.21 12.22
N VAL A 280 -11.52 15.87 13.30
CA VAL A 280 -12.29 15.29 14.42
C VAL A 280 -13.38 16.26 14.82
N THR A 281 -14.60 15.79 15.04
CA THR A 281 -15.68 16.60 15.60
C THR A 281 -15.65 16.54 17.13
N PHE A 282 -15.56 17.71 17.78
CA PHE A 282 -15.46 17.92 19.22
C PHE A 282 -16.77 18.52 19.72
N ASP A 283 -17.26 18.04 20.87
CA ASP A 283 -18.27 18.78 21.62
C ASP A 283 -17.54 19.85 22.40
N GLU A 284 -17.79 21.12 22.09
CA GLU A 284 -17.19 22.23 22.83
C GLU A 284 -17.42 22.07 24.33
N ASN A 285 -18.55 21.49 24.77
CA ASN A 285 -18.95 21.35 26.18
C ASN A 285 -18.33 20.20 26.95
N TRP A 286 -17.66 19.28 26.28
CA TRP A 286 -17.02 18.13 26.91
C TRP A 286 -15.86 18.56 27.83
N THR A 287 -15.64 17.83 28.93
CA THR A 287 -14.60 18.13 29.92
C THR A 287 -14.11 16.86 30.63
N TYR A 288 -12.85 16.82 31.08
CA TYR A 288 -12.28 15.66 31.79
C TYR A 288 -12.81 15.48 33.21
N GLU A 289 -13.37 16.53 33.81
CA GLU A 289 -13.87 16.56 35.19
C GLU A 289 -15.28 15.97 35.34
N GLN A 290 -15.94 15.61 34.25
CA GLN A 290 -17.27 14.99 34.29
C GLN A 290 -17.18 13.52 34.70
N ASP A 291 -18.26 12.98 35.28
CA ASP A 291 -18.33 11.56 35.61
C ASP A 291 -18.28 10.70 34.35
N ASP A 292 -17.37 9.71 34.35
CA ASP A 292 -17.12 8.76 33.28
C ASP A 292 -16.95 9.44 31.91
N PRO A 293 -15.85 10.22 31.74
CA PRO A 293 -15.70 11.16 30.62
C PRO A 293 -15.59 10.46 29.27
N PHE A 294 -15.11 9.22 29.24
CA PHE A 294 -14.83 8.42 28.05
C PHE A 294 -16.00 7.50 27.64
N ASN A 295 -17.12 7.54 28.37
CA ASN A 295 -18.29 6.75 28.04
C ASN A 295 -18.90 7.19 26.70
N GLU A 296 -19.25 6.24 25.84
CA GLU A 296 -19.83 6.53 24.52
C GLU A 296 -21.14 7.34 24.60
N ASN A 297 -21.91 7.20 25.69
CA ASN A 297 -23.13 8.00 25.92
C ASN A 297 -22.86 9.50 26.13
N LYS A 298 -21.60 9.91 26.33
CA LYS A 298 -21.20 11.32 26.39
C LYS A 298 -21.04 11.93 25.00
N SER A 299 -21.00 11.10 23.95
CA SER A 299 -20.97 11.56 22.58
C SER A 299 -22.31 12.20 22.20
N LYS A 300 -22.25 13.40 21.61
CA LYS A 300 -23.42 14.06 21.05
C LYS A 300 -23.59 13.67 19.59
N THR A 301 -24.74 13.08 19.30
CA THR A 301 -25.11 12.77 17.93
C THR A 301 -25.46 14.05 17.16
N HIS A 302 -24.94 14.15 15.93
CA HIS A 302 -25.25 15.21 14.99
C HIS A 302 -25.26 14.65 13.55
N THR A 303 -25.76 15.43 12.61
CA THR A 303 -25.66 15.12 11.18
C THR A 303 -24.60 16.00 10.55
N ASN A 304 -23.62 15.39 9.87
CA ASN A 304 -22.54 16.11 9.21
C ASN A 304 -23.00 16.80 7.91
N ALA A 305 -22.12 17.59 7.29
CA ALA A 305 -22.42 18.32 6.05
C ALA A 305 -22.77 17.38 4.88
N GLN A 306 -22.32 16.12 4.94
CA GLN A 306 -22.56 15.09 3.94
C GLN A 306 -23.87 14.33 4.16
N GLY A 307 -24.60 14.61 5.25
CA GLY A 307 -25.89 14.00 5.58
C GLY A 307 -25.80 12.70 6.37
N LEU A 308 -24.63 12.37 6.92
CA LEU A 308 -24.43 11.20 7.77
C LEU A 308 -24.51 11.54 9.25
N THR A 309 -25.06 10.61 10.03
CA THR A 309 -25.10 10.71 11.49
C THR A 309 -23.73 10.33 12.07
N GLN A 310 -23.16 11.20 12.91
CA GLN A 310 -21.89 11.00 13.62
C GLN A 310 -22.01 11.45 15.08
N GLY A 311 -21.06 11.02 15.92
CA GLY A 311 -20.90 11.48 17.29
C GLY A 311 -19.84 12.58 17.44
N THR A 312 -19.72 13.12 18.65
CA THR A 312 -18.62 14.00 19.05
C THR A 312 -17.55 13.22 19.81
N CYS A 313 -16.31 13.69 19.77
CA CYS A 313 -15.18 13.06 20.42
C CYS A 313 -15.39 12.98 21.93
N ILE A 314 -15.15 11.79 22.47
CA ILE A 314 -15.19 11.48 23.91
C ILE A 314 -13.79 11.28 24.50
N HIS A 315 -12.73 11.59 23.74
CA HIS A 315 -11.33 11.56 24.19
C HIS A 315 -10.80 10.18 24.63
N CYS A 316 -11.30 9.10 24.02
CA CYS A 316 -10.95 7.72 24.39
C CYS A 316 -9.60 7.20 23.85
N GLY A 317 -8.78 8.01 23.17
CA GLY A 317 -7.45 7.57 22.69
C GLY A 317 -7.42 6.54 21.55
N ASN A 318 -8.57 5.98 21.16
CA ASN A 318 -8.65 4.87 20.21
C ASN A 318 -8.60 5.30 18.74
N CYS A 319 -7.86 6.37 18.41
CA CYS A 319 -7.90 6.93 17.06
C CYS A 319 -7.38 5.91 16.03
N ASP A 320 -6.27 5.23 16.30
CA ASP A 320 -5.59 4.38 15.31
C ASP A 320 -6.24 2.99 15.15
N ILE A 321 -7.17 2.65 16.06
CA ILE A 321 -7.90 1.37 16.07
C ILE A 321 -9.39 1.53 15.75
N GLY A 322 -9.83 2.72 15.31
CA GLY A 322 -11.22 3.00 14.94
C GLY A 322 -12.02 3.66 16.07
N CYS A 323 -12.75 4.74 15.74
CA CYS A 323 -13.51 5.54 16.69
C CYS A 323 -14.97 5.05 16.77
N ALA A 324 -15.35 4.40 17.88
CA ALA A 324 -16.67 3.79 18.04
C ALA A 324 -17.82 4.79 17.89
N VAL A 325 -17.64 6.01 18.40
CA VAL A 325 -18.63 7.11 18.29
C VAL A 325 -18.53 7.88 16.97
N GLN A 326 -17.66 7.45 16.04
CA GLN A 326 -17.49 8.02 14.70
C GLN A 326 -17.23 9.53 14.69
N ALA A 327 -16.52 10.04 15.70
CA ALA A 327 -16.13 11.45 15.79
C ALA A 327 -14.95 11.82 14.88
N LYS A 328 -14.14 10.84 14.48
CA LYS A 328 -13.12 11.02 13.44
C LYS A 328 -13.80 11.20 12.09
N ASN A 329 -13.44 12.24 11.35
CA ASN A 329 -13.98 12.48 10.01
C ASN A 329 -13.19 11.67 8.97
N THR A 330 -13.28 10.35 9.08
CA THR A 330 -12.68 9.38 8.16
C THR A 330 -13.37 9.42 6.80
N LEU A 331 -12.70 8.93 5.75
CA LEU A 331 -13.16 9.13 4.36
C LEU A 331 -14.46 8.38 4.03
N ASP A 332 -14.77 7.31 4.76
CA ASP A 332 -16.04 6.59 4.75
C ASP A 332 -17.21 7.40 5.33
N LEU A 333 -16.94 8.56 5.94
CA LEU A 333 -17.95 9.47 6.51
C LEU A 333 -18.06 10.80 5.73
N ASN A 334 -17.25 11.01 4.69
CA ASN A 334 -17.29 12.23 3.86
C ASN A 334 -17.23 11.95 2.34
N TYR A 335 -16.04 11.85 1.75
CA TYR A 335 -15.81 11.72 0.31
C TYR A 335 -16.46 10.47 -0.28
N ILE A 336 -16.36 9.32 0.38
CA ILE A 336 -16.93 8.07 -0.15
C ILE A 336 -18.46 8.12 -0.21
N PRO A 337 -19.18 8.47 0.88
CA PRO A 337 -20.63 8.68 0.82
C PRO A 337 -21.07 9.73 -0.21
N GLN A 338 -20.30 10.81 -0.39
CA GLN A 338 -20.60 11.79 -1.44
C GLN A 338 -20.41 11.22 -2.84
N ALA A 339 -19.39 10.38 -3.07
CA ALA A 339 -19.22 9.65 -4.32
C ALA A 339 -20.41 8.72 -4.59
N GLU A 340 -20.81 7.91 -3.60
CA GLU A 340 -21.93 6.97 -3.70
C GLU A 340 -23.27 7.68 -3.94
N LYS A 341 -23.48 8.84 -3.31
CA LYS A 341 -24.64 9.72 -3.56
C LYS A 341 -24.74 10.16 -5.03
N HIS A 342 -23.60 10.29 -5.71
CA HIS A 342 -23.53 10.62 -7.14
C HIS A 342 -23.38 9.38 -8.04
N GLY A 343 -23.61 8.17 -7.51
CA GLY A 343 -23.68 6.93 -8.29
C GLY A 343 -22.38 6.14 -8.40
N ALA A 344 -21.29 6.55 -7.73
CA ALA A 344 -20.09 5.73 -7.66
C ALA A 344 -20.37 4.40 -6.95
N VAL A 345 -19.72 3.32 -7.39
CA VAL A 345 -19.86 1.98 -6.81
C VAL A 345 -18.55 1.57 -6.13
N VAL A 346 -18.57 1.40 -4.81
CA VAL A 346 -17.42 0.89 -4.05
C VAL A 346 -17.52 -0.62 -3.86
N LYS A 347 -16.49 -1.35 -4.29
CA LYS A 347 -16.36 -2.80 -4.15
C LYS A 347 -15.23 -3.13 -3.16
N PRO A 348 -15.54 -3.35 -1.87
CA PRO A 348 -14.55 -3.83 -0.90
C PRO A 348 -14.14 -5.27 -1.22
N LEU A 349 -13.05 -5.75 -0.61
CA LEU A 349 -12.52 -7.10 -0.79
C LEU A 349 -12.15 -7.45 -2.25
N HIS A 350 -11.73 -6.46 -3.04
CA HIS A 350 -11.24 -6.62 -4.41
C HIS A 350 -9.76 -6.20 -4.49
N LEU A 351 -8.86 -7.18 -4.48
CA LEU A 351 -7.42 -6.96 -4.59
C LEU A 351 -7.02 -6.87 -6.06
N VAL A 352 -6.65 -5.69 -6.54
CA VAL A 352 -6.20 -5.49 -7.92
C VAL A 352 -4.77 -5.97 -8.09
N ASN A 353 -4.54 -6.77 -9.13
CA ASN A 353 -3.26 -7.43 -9.37
C ASN A 353 -2.59 -6.97 -10.67
N LYS A 354 -3.36 -6.53 -11.67
CA LYS A 354 -2.84 -6.21 -13.01
C LYS A 354 -3.72 -5.22 -13.75
N ILE A 355 -3.08 -4.32 -14.49
CA ILE A 355 -3.71 -3.39 -15.43
C ILE A 355 -3.20 -3.74 -16.83
N THR A 356 -4.11 -3.85 -17.81
CA THR A 356 -3.77 -4.15 -19.20
C THR A 356 -4.47 -3.16 -20.12
N PRO A 357 -3.76 -2.42 -21.00
CA PRO A 357 -4.40 -1.64 -22.05
C PRO A 357 -5.30 -2.52 -22.92
N LEU A 358 -6.46 -2.01 -23.33
CA LEU A 358 -7.31 -2.69 -24.31
C LEU A 358 -6.80 -2.41 -25.73
N ASP A 359 -7.20 -3.24 -26.71
CA ASP A 359 -6.92 -2.91 -28.12
C ASP A 359 -7.76 -1.71 -28.60
N SER A 360 -8.90 -1.50 -27.94
CA SER A 360 -9.67 -0.25 -27.99
C SER A 360 -9.12 0.75 -26.98
N GLU A 361 -9.63 1.98 -26.97
CA GLU A 361 -9.33 2.91 -25.87
C GLU A 361 -9.74 2.33 -24.51
N GLY A 362 -8.90 2.56 -23.49
CA GLY A 362 -9.14 2.17 -22.10
C GLY A 362 -8.29 1.00 -21.61
N TYR A 363 -8.69 0.48 -20.46
CA TYR A 363 -7.92 -0.48 -19.68
C TYR A 363 -8.82 -1.55 -19.08
N ARG A 364 -8.28 -2.77 -19.01
CA ARG A 364 -8.77 -3.86 -18.17
C ARG A 364 -8.03 -3.85 -16.85
N VAL A 365 -8.79 -3.97 -15.77
CA VAL A 365 -8.29 -4.09 -14.40
C VAL A 365 -8.65 -5.48 -13.87
N ASP A 366 -7.64 -6.34 -13.73
CA ASP A 366 -7.78 -7.69 -13.17
C ASP A 366 -7.62 -7.65 -11.64
N PHE A 367 -8.50 -8.37 -10.95
CA PHE A 367 -8.51 -8.45 -9.49
C PHE A 367 -8.85 -9.86 -8.99
N ASP A 368 -8.46 -10.14 -7.75
CA ASP A 368 -8.98 -11.24 -6.97
C ASP A 368 -10.01 -10.71 -5.95
N ARG A 369 -11.26 -11.17 -6.08
CA ARG A 369 -12.27 -10.93 -5.06
C ARG A 369 -12.09 -11.91 -3.92
N ILE A 370 -11.92 -11.40 -2.71
CA ILE A 370 -11.87 -12.20 -1.49
C ILE A 370 -13.30 -12.53 -1.09
N ASP A 371 -13.63 -13.83 -1.06
CA ASP A 371 -14.88 -14.33 -0.52
C ASP A 371 -14.71 -14.65 0.97
N PRO A 372 -15.25 -13.82 1.88
CA PRO A 372 -15.06 -14.02 3.32
C PRO A 372 -15.77 -15.27 3.84
N ALA A 373 -16.78 -15.79 3.13
CA ALA A 373 -17.52 -16.98 3.57
C ALA A 373 -16.76 -18.28 3.24
N THR A 374 -15.98 -18.28 2.17
CA THR A 374 -15.26 -19.49 1.71
C THR A 374 -13.75 -19.41 1.86
N GLU A 375 -13.21 -18.25 2.27
CA GLU A 375 -11.78 -17.94 2.33
C GLU A 375 -11.08 -18.23 0.98
N LYS A 376 -11.76 -17.92 -0.13
CA LYS A 376 -11.24 -18.13 -1.49
C LYS A 376 -11.02 -16.81 -2.20
N LEU A 377 -10.04 -16.83 -3.09
CA LEU A 377 -9.82 -15.81 -4.09
C LEU A 377 -10.58 -16.19 -5.35
N ILE A 378 -11.41 -15.27 -5.83
CA ILE A 378 -12.22 -15.43 -7.04
C ILE A 378 -11.72 -14.39 -8.04
N ALA A 379 -10.97 -14.84 -9.04
CA ALA A 379 -10.46 -13.99 -10.10
C ALA A 379 -11.61 -13.32 -10.87
N GLY A 380 -11.43 -12.04 -11.19
CA GLY A 380 -12.35 -11.22 -11.96
C GLY A 380 -11.64 -10.09 -12.67
N TYR A 381 -12.39 -9.36 -13.50
CA TYR A 381 -11.90 -8.15 -14.14
C TYR A 381 -13.06 -7.18 -14.41
N LEU A 382 -12.70 -5.91 -14.59
CA LEU A 382 -13.58 -4.85 -15.10
C LEU A 382 -12.81 -4.00 -16.10
N ASN A 383 -13.52 -3.36 -17.02
CA ASN A 383 -12.96 -2.48 -18.03
C ASN A 383 -13.41 -1.03 -17.82
N ALA A 384 -12.51 -0.08 -18.03
CA ALA A 384 -12.84 1.34 -18.00
C ALA A 384 -12.03 2.17 -19.00
N LYS A 385 -12.56 3.33 -19.38
CA LYS A 385 -11.85 4.28 -20.26
C LYS A 385 -10.61 4.83 -19.57
N LYS A 386 -10.73 5.13 -18.28
CA LYS A 386 -9.67 5.72 -17.46
C LYS A 386 -9.47 4.88 -16.20
N VAL A 387 -8.23 4.81 -15.73
CA VAL A 387 -7.88 4.13 -14.47
C VAL A 387 -7.09 5.09 -13.60
N ILE A 388 -7.47 5.20 -12.32
CA ILE A 388 -6.74 5.97 -11.32
C ILE A 388 -6.19 5.01 -10.29
N VAL A 389 -4.87 4.93 -10.20
CA VAL A 389 -4.17 4.15 -9.18
C VAL A 389 -4.00 5.01 -7.93
N ALA A 390 -4.64 4.60 -6.84
CA ALA A 390 -4.61 5.25 -5.54
C ALA A 390 -4.50 4.22 -4.41
N ALA A 391 -3.67 3.19 -4.62
CA ALA A 391 -3.49 2.03 -3.74
C ALA A 391 -2.57 2.32 -2.54
N GLY A 392 -2.22 3.59 -2.32
CA GLY A 392 -1.21 4.03 -1.37
C GLY A 392 0.20 3.79 -1.89
N THR A 393 1.19 4.45 -1.30
CA THR A 393 2.57 4.47 -1.79
C THR A 393 3.11 3.06 -2.12
N MET A 394 2.98 2.12 -1.18
CA MET A 394 3.50 0.77 -1.37
C MET A 394 2.70 0.00 -2.44
N GLY A 395 1.37 0.03 -2.36
CA GLY A 395 0.49 -0.72 -3.26
C GLY A 395 0.55 -0.23 -4.71
N THR A 396 0.65 1.09 -4.92
CA THR A 396 0.78 1.70 -6.24
C THR A 396 2.10 1.33 -6.89
N ASN A 397 3.21 1.45 -6.16
CA ASN A 397 4.52 1.02 -6.68
C ASN A 397 4.53 -0.47 -6.99
N GLU A 398 4.02 -1.33 -6.10
CA GLU A 398 3.96 -2.77 -6.34
C GLU A 398 3.14 -3.11 -7.59
N LEU A 399 1.93 -2.53 -7.73
CA LEU A 399 1.06 -2.80 -8.87
C LEU A 399 1.71 -2.40 -10.19
N LEU A 400 2.27 -1.19 -10.26
CA LEU A 400 2.89 -0.68 -11.49
C LEU A 400 4.18 -1.43 -11.82
N LEU A 401 5.01 -1.78 -10.83
CA LEU A 401 6.21 -2.59 -11.03
C LEU A 401 5.83 -3.98 -11.54
N ARG A 402 4.75 -4.59 -11.04
CA ARG A 402 4.26 -5.87 -11.56
C ARG A 402 3.78 -5.73 -13.00
N CYS A 403 3.04 -4.67 -13.33
CA CYS A 403 2.57 -4.43 -14.69
C CYS A 403 3.72 -4.23 -15.68
N ARG A 404 4.80 -3.52 -15.29
CA ARG A 404 5.98 -3.29 -16.14
C ARG A 404 6.91 -4.50 -16.19
N ASP A 405 7.33 -5.03 -15.03
CA ASP A 405 8.47 -5.94 -14.90
C ASP A 405 8.11 -7.42 -14.74
N GLU A 406 6.85 -7.73 -14.44
CA GLU A 406 6.37 -9.12 -14.27
C GLU A 406 5.40 -9.53 -15.38
N TYR A 407 4.37 -8.72 -15.62
CA TYR A 407 3.35 -9.00 -16.62
C TYR A 407 3.65 -8.39 -17.99
N ALA A 408 4.55 -7.39 -18.04
CA ALA A 408 4.87 -6.63 -19.25
C ALA A 408 3.63 -6.08 -19.98
N THR A 409 2.59 -5.71 -19.23
CA THR A 409 1.37 -5.08 -19.75
C THR A 409 1.47 -3.57 -19.86
N LEU A 410 2.38 -2.97 -19.09
CA LEU A 410 2.70 -1.53 -19.14
C LEU A 410 4.22 -1.32 -19.28
N PRO A 411 4.86 -1.81 -20.37
CA PRO A 411 6.32 -1.80 -20.52
C PRO A 411 6.93 -0.40 -20.69
N ASP A 412 6.14 0.61 -21.08
CA ASP A 412 6.61 1.98 -21.36
C ASP A 412 6.61 2.89 -20.13
N ILE A 413 6.27 2.36 -18.95
CA ILE A 413 6.35 3.14 -17.71
C ILE A 413 7.82 3.48 -17.45
N SER A 414 8.07 4.76 -17.16
CA SER A 414 9.41 5.30 -16.88
C SER A 414 10.26 4.41 -15.96
N ASP A 415 11.55 4.32 -16.27
CA ASP A 415 12.57 3.66 -15.44
C ASP A 415 12.74 4.32 -14.05
N GLN A 416 12.19 5.52 -13.86
CA GLN A 416 12.13 6.19 -12.55
C GLN A 416 11.13 5.53 -11.58
N LEU A 417 10.26 4.62 -12.05
CA LEU A 417 9.34 3.91 -11.15
C LEU A 417 10.11 3.12 -10.09
N GLY A 418 9.66 3.30 -8.85
CA GLY A 418 10.26 2.78 -7.63
C GLY A 418 11.30 3.69 -7.00
N THR A 419 11.78 4.73 -7.69
CA THR A 419 12.84 5.62 -7.17
C THR A 419 12.31 6.77 -6.32
N GLY A 420 13.14 7.23 -5.39
CA GLY A 420 12.87 8.39 -4.57
C GLY A 420 11.78 8.16 -3.53
N TRP A 421 11.75 6.95 -2.97
CA TRP A 421 10.87 6.62 -1.85
C TRP A 421 11.38 7.29 -0.57
N SER A 422 10.44 7.71 0.27
CA SER A 422 10.69 8.40 1.53
C SER A 422 9.84 7.79 2.65
N SER A 423 10.44 7.73 3.85
CA SER A 423 9.77 7.40 5.10
C SER A 423 9.12 8.62 5.77
N ASN A 424 9.24 9.78 5.13
CA ASN A 424 8.94 11.10 5.71
C ASN A 424 9.67 11.35 7.04
N GLY A 425 10.78 10.63 7.26
CA GLY A 425 11.62 10.71 8.44
C GLY A 425 10.88 10.50 9.76
N ASP A 426 9.85 9.66 9.79
CA ASP A 426 9.07 9.36 10.99
C ASP A 426 9.92 8.74 12.11
N PHE A 427 9.78 9.24 13.33
CA PHE A 427 10.44 8.66 14.50
C PHE A 427 9.69 8.90 15.81
N LEU A 428 9.86 7.97 16.75
CA LEU A 428 9.28 8.06 18.10
C LEU A 428 10.37 7.92 19.17
N THR A 429 10.38 8.81 20.15
CA THR A 429 11.18 8.69 21.39
C THR A 429 10.27 8.75 22.62
N PRO A 430 9.94 7.59 23.23
CA PRO A 430 9.22 7.59 24.50
C PRO A 430 10.04 8.26 25.61
N ALA A 431 9.37 8.85 26.59
CA ALA A 431 9.99 9.38 27.80
C ALA A 431 9.14 9.06 29.04
N ALA A 432 9.78 8.66 30.13
CA ALA A 432 9.11 8.39 31.39
C ALA A 432 9.10 9.63 32.30
N TYR A 433 7.94 9.94 32.89
CA TYR A 433 7.67 11.07 33.76
C TYR A 433 7.15 10.58 35.12
N PRO A 434 8.02 10.11 36.03
CA PRO A 434 7.58 9.51 37.30
C PRO A 434 6.72 10.43 38.19
N GLY A 435 6.81 11.75 38.01
CA GLY A 435 6.04 12.75 38.74
C GLY A 435 4.75 13.20 38.07
N HIS A 436 4.43 12.71 36.86
CA HIS A 436 3.28 13.19 36.08
C HIS A 436 2.39 12.04 35.62
N LYS A 437 1.07 12.24 35.71
CA LYS A 437 0.08 11.35 35.10
C LYS A 437 -0.35 11.94 33.76
N LEU A 438 0.35 11.55 32.69
CA LEU A 438 0.14 12.01 31.32
C LEU A 438 -0.95 11.26 30.58
N SER A 439 -1.07 9.95 30.85
CA SER A 439 -2.04 9.04 30.22
C SER A 439 -2.10 9.15 28.70
N PRO A 440 -1.12 8.58 27.98
CA PRO A 440 -1.06 8.65 26.51
C PRO A 440 -2.22 7.90 25.82
N THR A 441 -2.99 7.14 26.57
CA THR A 441 -4.24 6.49 26.15
C THR A 441 -5.46 7.41 26.16
N GLN A 442 -5.32 8.68 26.56
CA GLN A 442 -6.42 9.64 26.65
C GLN A 442 -6.25 10.82 25.69
N GLY A 443 -7.38 11.32 25.19
CA GLY A 443 -7.47 12.39 24.20
C GLY A 443 -7.24 11.92 22.76
N PRO A 444 -7.22 12.82 21.78
CA PRO A 444 -6.75 12.52 20.43
C PRO A 444 -5.31 11.98 20.45
N THR A 445 -4.96 11.04 19.56
CA THR A 445 -3.59 10.48 19.50
C THR A 445 -2.56 11.60 19.35
N ILE A 446 -2.81 12.57 18.47
CA ILE A 446 -1.96 13.74 18.29
C ILE A 446 -2.83 14.99 18.36
N SER A 447 -2.34 16.04 19.01
CA SER A 447 -3.09 17.28 19.24
C SER A 447 -2.32 18.56 18.95
N CYS A 448 -0.99 18.54 19.06
CA CYS A 448 -0.15 19.72 18.97
C CYS A 448 1.25 19.37 18.47
N ALA A 449 2.00 20.41 18.09
CA ALA A 449 3.36 20.25 17.62
C ALA A 449 4.26 21.44 17.98
N ILE A 450 5.58 21.24 17.83
CA ILE A 450 6.60 22.29 17.84
C ILE A 450 7.30 22.24 16.47
N ASP A 451 7.26 23.37 15.78
CA ASP A 451 7.67 23.50 14.38
C ASP A 451 9.16 23.88 14.22
N PHE A 452 9.97 22.95 13.70
CA PHE A 452 11.38 23.16 13.33
C PHE A 452 11.63 22.95 11.84
N LEU A 453 10.59 23.12 11.01
CA LEU A 453 10.70 22.89 9.58
C LEU A 453 11.36 24.04 8.82
N ASP A 454 11.68 25.16 9.48
CA ASP A 454 12.41 26.29 8.89
C ASP A 454 13.90 26.00 8.63
N GLY A 455 14.47 24.99 9.29
CA GLY A 455 15.86 24.60 9.15
C GLY A 455 16.83 25.37 10.05
N GLU A 456 16.35 26.12 11.05
CA GLU A 456 17.22 26.90 11.94
C GLU A 456 18.14 26.03 12.81
N ILE A 457 17.76 24.77 13.06
CA ILE A 457 18.56 23.82 13.83
C ILE A 457 19.55 23.11 12.90
N ASP A 458 20.73 23.70 12.71
CA ASP A 458 21.84 23.14 11.91
C ASP A 458 21.45 22.76 10.46
N GLY A 459 20.50 23.49 9.86
CA GLY A 459 19.97 23.21 8.53
C GLY A 459 19.01 22.00 8.47
N LYS A 460 18.66 21.41 9.62
CA LYS A 460 17.78 20.24 9.73
C LYS A 460 16.33 20.67 9.87
N ARG A 461 15.45 20.04 9.08
CA ARG A 461 14.01 20.30 9.08
C ARG A 461 13.29 19.11 9.69
N PHE A 462 12.63 19.33 10.81
CA PHE A 462 11.83 18.31 11.49
C PHE A 462 10.64 18.94 12.24
N PHE A 463 9.68 18.11 12.60
CA PHE A 463 8.44 18.50 13.25
C PHE A 463 8.21 17.57 14.43
N VAL A 464 7.99 18.14 15.62
CA VAL A 464 7.82 17.35 16.85
C VAL A 464 6.37 17.41 17.25
N GLU A 465 5.73 16.26 17.43
CA GLU A 465 4.32 16.08 17.78
C GLU A 465 4.19 15.40 19.16
N ASP A 466 3.10 15.69 19.88
CA ASP A 466 2.70 14.83 20.99
C ASP A 466 2.15 13.51 20.44
N GLY A 467 2.53 12.38 21.02
CA GLY A 467 2.04 11.06 20.60
C GLY A 467 1.14 10.42 21.65
N GLY A 468 0.12 9.72 21.19
CA GLY A 468 -0.79 8.91 21.99
C GLY A 468 -0.61 7.43 21.65
N VAL A 469 -1.14 6.55 22.50
CA VAL A 469 -1.13 5.10 22.27
C VAL A 469 -2.54 4.60 22.53
N PRO A 470 -3.18 3.84 21.62
CA PRO A 470 -4.52 3.33 21.85
C PRO A 470 -4.59 2.43 23.09
N ASP A 471 -5.72 2.45 23.81
CA ASP A 471 -5.92 1.62 25.00
C ASP A 471 -6.34 0.19 24.66
N VAL A 472 -5.43 -0.60 24.09
CA VAL A 472 -5.75 -1.97 23.66
C VAL A 472 -6.02 -2.89 24.87
N LEU A 473 -5.37 -2.66 26.02
CA LEU A 473 -5.47 -3.50 27.22
C LEU A 473 -6.72 -3.20 28.07
N GLY A 474 -7.13 -1.94 28.19
CA GLY A 474 -8.39 -1.55 28.82
C GLY A 474 -9.59 -2.14 28.08
N ASN A 475 -9.56 -2.09 26.74
CA ASN A 475 -10.60 -2.65 25.87
C ASN A 475 -10.76 -4.18 26.03
N THR A 476 -9.68 -4.92 26.32
CA THR A 476 -9.76 -6.39 26.54
C THR A 476 -10.31 -6.77 27.92
N LEU A 477 -10.30 -5.84 28.87
CA LEU A 477 -10.75 -6.06 30.25
C LEU A 477 -12.26 -5.81 30.43
N GLU A 478 -12.87 -4.97 29.59
CA GLU A 478 -14.32 -4.72 29.59
C GLU A 478 -15.12 -5.85 28.92
N GLU A 479 -14.54 -6.52 27.92
CA GLU A 479 -15.15 -7.68 27.24
C GLU A 479 -14.66 -9.02 27.85
N GLY A 480 -15.18 -9.35 29.04
CA GLY A 480 -15.36 -10.76 29.42
C GLY A 480 -14.10 -11.55 29.84
N ILE A 481 -13.42 -11.11 30.91
CA ILE A 481 -12.58 -12.04 31.68
C ILE A 481 -13.47 -12.92 32.57
N SER A 482 -14.02 -13.99 32.00
CA SER A 482 -14.59 -15.06 32.83
C SER A 482 -14.04 -16.45 32.58
N ASN A 483 -13.25 -16.75 31.52
CA ASN A 483 -12.87 -18.15 31.26
C ASN A 483 -11.54 -18.43 30.54
N SER A 484 -10.59 -17.49 30.44
CA SER A 484 -9.25 -17.78 29.88
C SER A 484 -8.20 -18.11 30.96
N ARG A 485 -7.19 -18.92 30.60
CA ARG A 485 -6.07 -19.32 31.46
C ARG A 485 -5.19 -18.13 31.91
N LEU A 486 -5.26 -17.01 31.16
CA LEU A 486 -4.64 -15.74 31.51
C LEU A 486 -5.48 -14.97 32.57
N GLY A 487 -6.82 -15.04 32.49
CA GLY A 487 -7.73 -14.46 33.49
C GLY A 487 -7.55 -14.99 34.91
N LEU A 488 -7.17 -16.27 35.04
CA LEU A 488 -6.82 -16.90 36.33
C LEU A 488 -5.57 -16.30 36.99
N MET A 489 -4.64 -15.73 36.21
CA MET A 489 -3.43 -15.07 36.74
C MET A 489 -3.72 -13.66 37.28
N PHE A 490 -4.79 -13.02 36.80
CA PHE A 490 -5.20 -11.66 37.17
C PHE A 490 -6.39 -11.61 38.16
N ASN A 491 -7.02 -12.74 38.47
CA ASN A 491 -8.14 -12.84 39.42
C ASN A 491 -7.77 -12.54 40.89
N GLY A 492 -6.52 -12.21 41.19
CA GLY A 492 -6.04 -11.86 42.54
C GLY A 492 -5.76 -10.37 42.76
N LEU A 493 -5.97 -9.50 41.76
CA LEU A 493 -5.66 -8.07 41.87
C LEU A 493 -6.92 -7.26 42.18
N SER A 494 -6.83 -6.37 43.17
CA SER A 494 -7.94 -5.51 43.62
C SER A 494 -8.41 -4.57 42.51
N LYS A 495 -9.66 -4.09 42.63
CA LYS A 495 -10.30 -3.14 41.69
C LYS A 495 -9.42 -1.91 41.38
N GLU A 496 -8.61 -1.46 42.35
CA GLU A 496 -7.65 -0.34 42.21
C GLU A 496 -6.42 -0.62 41.34
N VAL A 497 -6.13 -1.89 41.00
CA VAL A 497 -5.05 -2.25 40.07
C VAL A 497 -5.55 -2.37 38.64
N ARG A 498 -6.86 -2.61 38.43
CA ARG A 498 -7.49 -2.57 37.09
C ARG A 498 -7.57 -1.16 36.52
N ASP A 499 -7.63 -0.13 37.36
CA ASP A 499 -7.72 1.29 36.95
C ASP A 499 -6.37 1.98 36.65
N ARG A 500 -5.25 1.23 36.64
CA ARG A 500 -3.93 1.81 36.36
C ARG A 500 -3.55 1.60 34.90
N ASP A 501 -3.76 2.63 34.09
CA ASP A 501 -3.07 2.82 32.82
C ASP A 501 -1.55 2.63 33.05
N PRO A 502 -0.95 1.52 32.57
CA PRO A 502 0.44 1.17 32.83
C PRO A 502 1.41 2.12 32.11
N LEU A 503 0.91 2.88 31.13
CA LEU A 503 1.63 3.90 30.39
C LEU A 503 1.33 5.31 30.92
N SER A 504 0.61 5.44 32.03
CA SER A 504 0.14 6.73 32.55
C SER A 504 1.23 7.76 32.79
N CYS A 505 2.48 7.34 32.97
CA CYS A 505 3.62 8.24 33.16
C CYS A 505 4.49 8.37 31.90
N VAL A 506 4.01 8.00 30.71
CA VAL A 506 4.79 8.00 29.47
C VAL A 506 4.36 9.14 28.56
N MET A 507 5.33 9.89 28.05
CA MET A 507 5.18 10.82 26.94
C MET A 507 5.81 10.20 25.69
N PRO A 508 5.00 9.79 24.70
CA PRO A 508 5.51 9.48 23.37
C PRO A 508 5.82 10.79 22.64
N TRP A 509 7.09 11.08 22.39
CA TRP A 509 7.48 12.17 21.48
C TRP A 509 7.55 11.60 20.07
N PHE A 510 6.62 12.01 19.22
CA PHE A 510 6.57 11.60 17.83
C PHE A 510 7.06 12.75 16.95
N GLY A 511 7.42 12.46 15.71
CA GLY A 511 7.79 13.51 14.78
C GLY A 511 8.16 13.00 13.42
N GLN A 512 8.24 13.93 12.48
CA GLN A 512 8.64 13.70 11.11
C GLN A 512 9.84 14.57 10.78
N SER A 513 10.60 14.16 9.76
CA SER A 513 11.72 14.94 9.27
C SER A 513 11.82 14.89 7.75
N VAL A 514 12.47 15.88 7.17
CA VAL A 514 12.71 15.89 5.73
C VAL A 514 13.90 14.96 5.46
N ASP A 515 13.59 13.69 5.20
CA ASP A 515 14.58 12.67 4.85
C ASP A 515 15.09 12.84 3.41
N ALA A 516 16.14 12.10 3.04
CA ALA A 516 16.81 12.25 1.75
C ALA A 516 15.96 11.79 0.56
N SER A 517 14.86 11.06 0.79
CA SER A 517 14.00 10.51 -0.26
C SER A 517 14.79 9.71 -1.31
N ASP A 518 15.67 8.83 -0.85
CA ASP A 518 16.64 8.07 -1.65
C ASP A 518 16.34 6.56 -1.71
N GLY A 519 15.19 6.14 -1.16
CA GLY A 519 14.76 4.74 -1.20
C GLY A 519 14.40 4.28 -2.61
N ARG A 520 14.62 3.00 -2.87
CA ARG A 520 14.25 2.34 -4.13
C ARG A 520 13.40 1.10 -3.89
N LEU A 521 12.17 1.17 -4.36
CA LEU A 521 11.25 0.05 -4.43
C LEU A 521 11.48 -0.76 -5.70
N GLN A 522 11.52 -2.08 -5.58
CA GLN A 522 11.69 -3.00 -6.70
C GLN A 522 11.01 -4.33 -6.43
N LEU A 523 10.83 -5.15 -7.46
CA LEU A 523 10.39 -6.53 -7.29
C LEU A 523 11.59 -7.46 -7.14
N SER A 524 11.80 -8.01 -5.95
CA SER A 524 12.85 -8.99 -5.69
C SER A 524 12.27 -10.38 -5.45
N ARG A 525 13.06 -11.42 -5.77
CA ARG A 525 12.67 -12.82 -5.57
C ARG A 525 13.44 -13.36 -4.38
N SER A 526 12.73 -13.88 -3.39
CA SER A 526 13.38 -14.60 -2.30
C SER A 526 14.07 -15.86 -2.82
N TRP A 527 15.26 -16.15 -2.27
CA TRP A 527 16.01 -17.38 -2.46
C TRP A 527 15.36 -18.57 -1.72
N LEU A 528 14.34 -18.31 -0.89
CA LEU A 528 13.54 -19.31 -0.21
C LEU A 528 12.18 -19.51 -0.92
N PRO A 529 11.59 -20.71 -0.87
CA PRO A 529 10.23 -20.95 -1.37
C PRO A 529 9.21 -19.98 -0.76
N PRO A 530 8.20 -19.50 -1.51
CA PRO A 530 7.74 -20.00 -2.81
C PRO A 530 8.35 -19.29 -4.04
N PHE A 531 9.50 -18.60 -3.90
CA PHE A 531 10.19 -17.93 -5.03
C PHE A 531 9.34 -16.92 -5.82
N ARG A 532 8.30 -16.36 -5.18
CA ARG A 532 7.48 -15.30 -5.76
C ARG A 532 8.23 -13.98 -5.68
N LYS A 533 8.05 -13.13 -6.69
CA LYS A 533 8.49 -11.74 -6.62
C LYS A 533 7.64 -11.01 -5.57
N LYS A 534 8.28 -10.31 -4.66
CA LYS A 534 7.65 -9.43 -3.66
C LYS A 534 8.21 -8.02 -3.83
N LEU A 535 7.44 -7.04 -3.40
CA LEU A 535 7.96 -5.69 -3.24
C LEU A 535 9.09 -5.72 -2.21
N ASP A 536 10.18 -5.08 -2.57
CA ASP A 536 11.40 -4.96 -1.80
C ASP A 536 11.79 -3.49 -1.75
N LEU A 537 12.41 -3.08 -0.64
CA LEU A 537 12.81 -1.70 -0.40
C LEU A 537 14.30 -1.67 -0.10
N ASN A 538 15.07 -1.15 -1.05
CA ASN A 538 16.45 -0.79 -0.83
C ASN A 538 16.51 0.64 -0.30
N TRP A 539 16.75 0.79 0.99
CA TRP A 539 16.88 2.08 1.68
C TRP A 539 17.80 1.89 2.88
N ASP A 540 18.65 2.88 3.13
CA ASP A 540 19.48 2.91 4.33
C ASP A 540 19.49 4.31 4.97
N ILE A 541 19.80 4.36 6.25
CA ILE A 541 19.68 5.58 7.05
C ILE A 541 20.73 6.66 6.70
N SER A 542 21.82 6.34 6.01
CA SER A 542 23.05 7.16 6.02
C SER A 542 22.84 8.62 5.59
N ALA A 543 22.07 8.84 4.52
CA ALA A 543 21.80 10.20 4.02
C ALA A 543 20.84 10.99 4.95
N SER A 544 20.00 10.28 5.71
CA SER A 544 18.94 10.85 6.55
C SER A 544 19.29 10.88 8.05
N GLU A 545 20.35 10.19 8.46
CA GLU A 545 20.72 9.99 9.87
C GLU A 545 20.84 11.31 10.61
N SER A 546 21.53 12.28 10.01
CA SER A 546 21.79 13.57 10.63
C SER A 546 20.51 14.35 10.95
N THR A 547 19.48 14.28 10.10
CA THR A 547 18.21 14.99 10.31
C THR A 547 17.37 14.26 11.37
N ILE A 548 17.31 12.94 11.32
CA ILE A 548 16.57 12.14 12.31
C ILE A 548 17.23 12.26 13.69
N GLN A 549 18.57 12.25 13.75
CA GLN A 549 19.30 12.41 15.00
C GLN A 549 19.06 13.80 15.63
N ALA A 550 18.93 14.86 14.83
CA ALA A 550 18.58 16.19 15.34
C ALA A 550 17.18 16.20 16.01
N MET A 551 16.21 15.50 15.41
CA MET A 551 14.88 15.31 16.01
C MET A 551 14.95 14.49 17.30
N VAL A 552 15.71 13.40 17.33
CA VAL A 552 15.95 12.58 18.55
C VAL A 552 16.56 13.41 19.67
N ASP A 553 17.55 14.24 19.34
CA ASP A 553 18.18 15.11 20.33
C ASP A 553 17.23 16.21 20.81
N MET A 554 16.33 16.71 19.96
CA MET A 554 15.26 17.59 20.39
C MET A 554 14.26 16.89 21.33
N HIS A 555 13.81 15.67 21.03
CA HIS A 555 12.94 14.90 21.94
C HIS A 555 13.58 14.71 23.32
N LYS A 556 14.88 14.41 23.36
CA LYS A 556 15.65 14.31 24.61
C LYS A 556 15.71 15.64 25.35
N LYS A 557 16.00 16.74 24.65
CA LYS A 557 16.06 18.08 25.23
C LYS A 557 14.72 18.47 25.84
N LEU A 558 13.63 18.33 25.08
CA LEU A 558 12.27 18.63 25.54
C LEU A 558 11.93 17.80 26.78
N SER A 559 12.21 16.49 26.76
CA SER A 559 11.99 15.61 27.91
C SER A 559 12.72 16.07 29.16
N LEU A 560 14.03 16.32 29.06
CA LEU A 560 14.88 16.68 30.20
C LEU A 560 14.47 18.03 30.81
N MET A 561 14.01 18.98 29.99
CA MET A 561 13.56 20.29 30.45
C MET A 561 12.24 20.25 31.24
N THR A 562 11.48 19.18 31.10
CA THR A 562 10.23 18.95 31.84
C THR A 562 10.31 17.73 32.77
N GLU A 563 11.51 17.42 33.27
CA GLU A 563 11.75 16.33 34.25
C GLU A 563 11.49 14.91 33.73
N GLY A 564 11.25 14.76 32.42
CA GLY A 564 11.12 13.49 31.73
C GLY A 564 12.46 12.79 31.51
N LYS A 565 12.41 11.46 31.50
CA LYS A 565 13.55 10.56 31.27
C LYS A 565 13.40 9.91 29.90
N PRO A 566 14.09 10.40 28.84
CA PRO A 566 13.95 9.86 27.50
C PRO A 566 14.47 8.41 27.41
N LEU A 567 13.73 7.57 26.69
CA LEU A 567 13.99 6.17 26.44
C LEU A 567 14.15 5.97 24.93
N VAL A 568 15.34 6.23 24.42
CA VAL A 568 15.64 6.03 23.00
C VAL A 568 15.52 4.54 22.66
N PRO A 569 14.69 4.15 21.66
CA PRO A 569 14.49 2.74 21.32
C PRO A 569 15.81 2.00 21.01
N PRO A 570 16.01 0.78 21.52
CA PRO A 570 17.17 -0.04 21.18
C PRO A 570 17.32 -0.28 19.68
N SER A 571 16.21 -0.38 18.93
CA SER A 571 16.23 -0.49 17.46
C SER A 571 17.01 0.65 16.83
N TRP A 572 16.75 1.90 17.22
CA TRP A 572 17.52 3.07 16.76
C TRP A 572 18.98 3.03 17.22
N LYS A 573 19.22 2.63 18.48
CA LYS A 573 20.56 2.64 19.08
C LYS A 573 21.52 1.63 18.42
N TYR A 574 21.01 0.48 17.97
CA TYR A 574 21.85 -0.62 17.49
C TYR A 574 21.64 -0.98 16.02
N MET A 575 20.44 -0.76 15.47
CA MET A 575 20.07 -1.20 14.12
C MET A 575 19.73 -0.03 13.18
N LYS A 576 19.36 1.14 13.74
CA LYS A 576 18.94 2.35 13.00
C LYS A 576 17.65 2.19 12.17
N ASN A 577 16.88 1.13 12.42
CA ASN A 577 15.59 0.89 11.77
C ASN A 577 14.55 1.95 12.15
N LEU A 578 13.72 2.30 11.17
CA LEU A 578 12.57 3.20 11.35
C LEU A 578 11.25 2.46 11.17
N VAL A 579 10.17 3.10 11.65
CA VAL A 579 8.80 2.69 11.38
C VAL A 579 8.06 3.90 10.85
N THR A 580 7.46 3.81 9.66
CA THR A 580 6.73 4.92 9.04
C THR A 580 5.26 4.57 8.78
N PRO A 581 4.32 5.39 9.28
CA PRO A 581 2.95 5.43 8.77
C PRO A 581 2.79 6.37 7.55
N HIS A 582 3.85 7.08 7.14
CA HIS A 582 3.82 8.07 6.07
C HIS A 582 4.78 7.74 4.91
N PRO A 583 4.66 6.55 4.27
CA PRO A 583 5.46 6.25 3.09
C PRO A 583 5.08 7.20 1.94
N LEU A 584 6.07 7.77 1.25
CA LEU A 584 5.90 8.69 0.12
C LEU A 584 6.82 8.29 -1.05
N GLY A 585 6.45 8.69 -2.28
CA GLY A 585 7.33 8.58 -3.44
C GLY A 585 7.35 7.22 -4.17
N GLY A 586 8.34 7.02 -5.02
CA GLY A 586 8.44 5.87 -5.93
C GLY A 586 7.72 6.04 -7.28
N CYS A 587 6.61 6.79 -7.34
CA CYS A 587 5.88 7.08 -8.58
C CYS A 587 5.82 8.60 -8.84
N ARG A 588 6.97 9.26 -8.69
CA ARG A 588 7.10 10.71 -8.50
C ARG A 588 6.54 11.53 -9.67
N MET A 589 5.91 12.66 -9.35
CA MET A 589 5.61 13.72 -10.32
C MET A 589 6.90 14.32 -10.90
N ALA A 590 6.89 14.63 -12.19
CA ALA A 590 7.96 15.38 -12.86
C ALA A 590 7.45 16.09 -14.12
N ASP A 591 8.28 16.97 -14.69
CA ASP A 591 7.99 17.61 -15.98
C ASP A 591 8.21 16.65 -17.16
N THR A 592 9.10 15.66 -17.00
CA THR A 592 9.48 14.72 -18.07
C THR A 592 9.52 13.26 -17.60
N PRO A 593 9.31 12.28 -18.51
CA PRO A 593 9.45 10.85 -18.18
C PRO A 593 10.88 10.44 -17.78
N ALA A 594 11.89 11.25 -18.04
CA ALA A 594 13.26 10.95 -17.62
C ALA A 594 13.49 11.20 -16.12
N GLU A 595 12.64 12.04 -15.51
CA GLU A 595 12.81 12.55 -14.14
C GLU A 595 11.75 12.01 -13.16
N GLY A 596 10.62 11.51 -13.68
CA GLY A 596 9.55 10.91 -12.89
C GLY A 596 8.62 10.01 -13.70
N VAL A 597 7.51 9.63 -13.09
CA VAL A 597 6.56 8.63 -13.63
C VAL A 597 5.27 9.27 -14.11
N VAL A 598 4.81 10.33 -13.43
CA VAL A 598 3.58 11.04 -13.77
C VAL A 598 3.84 12.52 -14.03
N ASN A 599 3.04 13.11 -14.91
CA ASN A 599 3.07 14.55 -15.14
C ASN A 599 2.39 15.33 -14.00
N HIS A 600 2.34 16.66 -14.11
CA HIS A 600 1.69 17.52 -13.11
C HIS A 600 0.20 17.21 -12.89
N LYS A 601 -0.48 16.51 -13.82
CA LYS A 601 -1.90 16.12 -13.72
C LYS A 601 -2.07 14.71 -13.14
N GLY A 602 -0.98 14.08 -12.71
CA GLY A 602 -0.98 12.70 -12.23
C GLY A 602 -1.12 11.66 -13.35
N GLU A 603 -1.10 12.04 -14.63
CA GLU A 603 -1.17 11.08 -15.74
C GLU A 603 0.19 10.40 -15.94
N VAL A 604 0.19 9.08 -16.08
CA VAL A 604 1.38 8.26 -16.28
C VAL A 604 1.96 8.54 -17.66
N PHE A 605 3.24 8.92 -17.72
CA PHE A 605 3.89 9.14 -19.00
C PHE A 605 3.83 7.88 -19.88
N GLY A 606 3.49 8.06 -21.15
CA GLY A 606 3.33 6.96 -22.10
C GLY A 606 1.95 6.29 -22.09
N TYR A 607 1.09 6.56 -21.11
CA TYR A 607 -0.22 5.91 -20.95
C TYR A 607 -1.36 6.90 -20.77
N SER A 608 -2.01 7.26 -21.89
CA SER A 608 -3.18 8.14 -21.89
C SER A 608 -4.33 7.52 -21.09
N GLY A 609 -4.91 8.28 -20.17
CA GLY A 609 -6.04 7.80 -19.36
C GLY A 609 -5.67 6.92 -18.15
N LEU A 610 -4.37 6.70 -17.90
CA LEU A 610 -3.88 6.07 -16.67
C LEU A 610 -3.30 7.14 -15.75
N TYR A 611 -3.82 7.24 -14.52
CA TYR A 611 -3.44 8.26 -13.56
C TYR A 611 -2.99 7.65 -12.23
N VAL A 612 -2.23 8.42 -11.45
CA VAL A 612 -1.86 8.13 -10.06
C VAL A 612 -2.19 9.35 -9.20
N ALA A 613 -2.85 9.13 -8.07
CA ALA A 613 -3.40 10.22 -7.25
C ALA A 613 -3.15 10.06 -5.73
N ASP A 614 -2.15 9.28 -5.32
CA ASP A 614 -1.84 9.03 -3.90
C ASP A 614 -0.43 9.49 -3.49
N GLY A 615 0.00 9.13 -2.27
CA GLY A 615 1.32 9.50 -1.72
C GLY A 615 2.53 9.06 -2.53
N SER A 616 2.38 8.13 -3.49
CA SER A 616 3.49 7.73 -4.37
C SER A 616 3.96 8.82 -5.32
N ILE A 617 3.13 9.83 -5.58
CA ILE A 617 3.44 10.91 -6.53
C ILE A 617 4.34 12.00 -5.96
N PHE A 618 4.66 11.94 -4.66
CA PHE A 618 5.50 12.92 -3.98
C PHE A 618 6.95 12.80 -4.44
N PRO A 619 7.58 13.89 -4.92
CA PRO A 619 8.98 13.86 -5.30
C PRO A 619 9.96 13.75 -4.12
N LYS A 620 9.52 14.20 -2.93
CA LYS A 620 10.33 14.28 -1.70
C LYS A 620 9.47 14.25 -0.42
N ALA A 621 10.11 14.03 0.72
CA ALA A 621 9.54 14.18 2.05
C ALA A 621 8.98 15.59 2.29
N VAL A 622 7.91 15.68 3.09
CA VAL A 622 7.34 16.98 3.51
C VAL A 622 7.64 17.32 4.97
N GLY A 623 8.08 16.35 5.77
CA GLY A 623 8.49 16.55 7.16
C GLY A 623 7.33 16.83 8.13
N LEU A 624 6.09 16.53 7.74
CA LEU A 624 4.87 16.58 8.55
C LEU A 624 3.82 15.62 7.97
N ASN A 625 2.63 15.48 8.57
CA ASN A 625 1.62 14.52 8.10
C ASN A 625 1.15 14.84 6.66
N PRO A 626 1.27 13.90 5.70
CA PRO A 626 1.07 14.19 4.29
C PRO A 626 -0.39 14.10 3.80
N SER A 627 -1.30 13.62 4.65
CA SER A 627 -2.69 13.27 4.30
C SER A 627 -3.42 14.38 3.56
N ARG A 628 -3.31 15.63 4.05
CA ARG A 628 -3.99 16.79 3.45
C ARG A 628 -3.38 17.17 2.10
N THR A 629 -2.06 17.07 1.96
CA THR A 629 -1.38 17.34 0.68
C THR A 629 -1.74 16.30 -0.36
N ILE A 630 -1.85 15.02 0.03
CA ILE A 630 -2.36 13.94 -0.85
C ILE A 630 -3.78 14.28 -1.32
N ALA A 631 -4.67 14.64 -0.40
CA ALA A 631 -6.05 15.00 -0.74
C ALA A 631 -6.13 16.25 -1.65
N ALA A 632 -5.29 17.27 -1.41
CA ALA A 632 -5.25 18.49 -2.20
C ALA A 632 -4.74 18.22 -3.63
N LEU A 633 -3.71 17.39 -3.79
CA LEU A 633 -3.24 16.95 -5.10
C LEU A 633 -4.32 16.15 -5.83
N ALA A 634 -5.02 15.25 -5.15
CA ALA A 634 -6.12 14.48 -5.75
C ALA A 634 -7.29 15.35 -6.20
N GLU A 635 -7.67 16.37 -5.43
CA GLU A 635 -8.68 17.37 -5.84
C GLU A 635 -8.26 18.06 -7.14
N ARG A 636 -7.00 18.48 -7.23
CA ARG A 636 -6.46 19.13 -8.42
C ARG A 636 -6.40 18.18 -9.62
N ILE A 637 -5.96 16.94 -9.42
CA ILE A 637 -5.89 15.92 -10.48
C ILE A 637 -7.29 15.66 -11.06
N ALA A 638 -8.29 15.46 -10.19
CA ALA A 638 -9.66 15.21 -10.63
C ALA A 638 -10.26 16.38 -11.43
N GLU A 639 -9.81 17.62 -11.19
CA GLU A 639 -10.19 18.79 -12.00
C GLU A 639 -9.78 18.63 -13.46
N PHE A 640 -8.59 18.09 -13.74
CA PHE A 640 -8.06 17.91 -15.09
C PHE A 640 -8.61 16.70 -15.85
N ILE A 641 -9.27 15.77 -15.16
CA ILE A 641 -9.86 14.58 -15.79
C ILE A 641 -11.25 14.95 -16.31
N GLU A 642 -11.38 15.00 -17.63
CA GLU A 642 -12.65 15.28 -18.32
C GLU A 642 -13.49 14.00 -18.54
N PRO A 643 -14.84 14.11 -18.62
CA PRO A 643 -15.75 13.00 -18.92
C PRO A 643 -15.36 12.13 -20.13
#